data_AF-A0A1V4I185-F1
#
_entry.id   AF-A0A1V4I185-F1
#
_cell.length_a   1.000
_cell.length_b   1.000
_cell.length_c   1.000
_cell.angle_alpha   90.00
_cell.angle_beta   90.00
_cell.angle_gamma   90.00
#
_symmetry.space_group_name_H-M   'P 1'
#
loop_
_entity.id
_entity.type
_entity.pdbx_description
1 polymer ?
#
loop_
_entity_poly.entity_id
_entity_poly.type
_entity_poly.pdbx_seq_one_letter_code
_entity_poly.pdbx_strand_id
1 'polypeptide(L)'
;MITKRGVKTGIGVVAVVIVAVSLIGFKLYRDKLTVSLPDYAPIKKAVWLDQGWDQNQREKFHHADQGTQTLNIPYEWFIALEQPRLSLVGDVGRLSDPAYLDRYGFIPGATRGGENQLPVGFARAGTMRTATGQPWLNPRTKEPMTRLGFTCAACHTGRLAYRGTTVLVEGGPALTDLGKFRQGLGISVLLTKLSSGRFLSLFSDRFDRFAKNVLGEDASKEDKAELRQQLTAVWDQLDVIRKLDKKVAETSVDEGYGRLDALNRIGNQVFGLSLGPEAREKNYAATTAPVNFPHIWTTPWFDWVQYNASIMQPMVRNAGEAMGVSALINLTDPGKGLFSSEVQVKALANIEKSIAGNQPSETNGFTGLTAPKWPEEILGPIDTALAARGGALYDDLCKGCHLPPVGTKAFWDSKAWLPPNNFNQRYLEIKTKTIADLGTDPAQAEDMRNRKVVIPDSLGIATNEFGPALGQLVEKVVTHWYDAHNVSESERPELNGFRPNLIQHPLAYKMRPLNGVWATPPFIHNGAVPNIYALLSPVSERPKTFYLGRREYDPVCMGYQITASAAPEDNLDLRCLGSKTDPEAGRFSGGFKLDTALRGNRNTGHEFNDGPRANGIIGRKLTPDERRALIEFLKTI
;
A
#
# COMPACT_ATOMS: atom_id res chain seq x y z
N MET A 1 -45.67 54.30 15.20
CA MET A 1 -44.21 54.51 14.95
C MET A 1 -43.44 53.32 15.52
N ILE A 2 -43.24 52.26 14.75
CA ILE A 2 -42.22 51.26 15.07
C ILE A 2 -40.89 51.92 14.72
N THR A 3 -40.08 52.24 15.73
CA THR A 3 -38.91 53.10 15.59
C THR A 3 -37.89 52.43 14.66
N LYS A 4 -37.40 53.18 13.65
CA LYS A 4 -36.34 52.77 12.70
C LYS A 4 -35.09 52.17 13.39
N ARG A 5 -34.91 52.40 14.69
CA ARG A 5 -33.86 51.80 15.54
C ARG A 5 -34.07 50.30 15.79
N GLY A 6 -35.29 49.83 16.02
CA GLY A 6 -35.58 48.41 16.25
C GLY A 6 -35.31 47.54 15.03
N VAL A 7 -35.63 48.05 13.83
CA VAL A 7 -35.38 47.36 12.56
C VAL A 7 -33.88 47.28 12.22
N LYS A 8 -33.11 48.36 12.42
CA LYS A 8 -31.65 48.34 12.22
C LYS A 8 -30.92 47.41 13.19
N THR A 9 -31.38 47.36 14.44
CA THR A 9 -30.79 46.47 15.46
C THR A 9 -31.14 45.01 15.18
N GLY A 10 -32.38 44.72 14.77
CA GLY A 10 -32.81 43.38 14.34
C GLY A 10 -32.06 42.87 13.10
N ILE A 11 -31.84 43.73 12.09
CA ILE A 11 -31.03 43.39 10.90
C ILE A 11 -29.57 43.15 11.28
N GLY A 12 -29.00 43.97 12.18
CA GLY A 12 -27.64 43.79 12.68
C GLY A 12 -27.45 42.48 13.44
N VAL A 13 -28.40 42.10 14.31
CA VAL A 13 -28.37 40.83 15.05
C VAL A 13 -28.52 39.64 14.11
N VAL A 14 -29.43 39.71 13.13
CA VAL A 14 -29.59 38.65 12.11
C VAL A 14 -28.34 38.51 11.25
N ALA A 15 -27.70 39.60 10.85
CA ALA A 15 -26.44 39.57 10.10
C ALA A 15 -25.30 38.94 10.92
N VAL A 16 -25.18 39.27 12.21
CA VAL A 16 -24.18 38.67 13.11
C VAL A 16 -24.45 37.18 13.32
N VAL A 17 -25.71 36.76 13.48
CA VAL A 17 -26.08 35.35 13.61
C VAL A 17 -25.79 34.59 12.32
N ILE A 18 -26.11 35.15 11.15
CA ILE A 18 -25.77 34.55 9.85
C ILE A 18 -24.26 34.42 9.71
N VAL A 19 -23.49 35.46 10.01
CA VAL A 19 -22.01 35.41 9.96
C VAL A 19 -21.47 34.38 10.94
N ALA A 20 -21.98 34.30 12.17
CA ALA A 20 -21.55 33.32 13.16
C ALA A 20 -21.89 31.88 12.74
N VAL A 21 -23.11 31.64 12.24
CA VAL A 21 -23.53 30.34 11.70
C VAL A 21 -22.73 29.96 10.45
N SER A 22 -22.43 30.93 9.58
CA SER A 22 -21.57 30.75 8.41
C SER A 22 -20.11 30.48 8.82
N LEU A 23 -19.58 31.11 9.86
CA LEU A 23 -18.22 30.88 10.37
C LEU A 23 -18.11 29.52 11.08
N ILE A 24 -19.11 29.14 11.88
CA ILE A 24 -19.19 27.82 12.52
C ILE A 24 -19.37 26.73 11.46
N GLY A 25 -20.29 26.93 10.51
CA GLY A 25 -20.45 26.06 9.34
C GLY A 25 -19.17 25.96 8.53
N PHE A 26 -18.51 27.09 8.24
CA PHE A 26 -17.24 27.12 7.54
C PHE A 26 -16.16 26.33 8.28
N LYS A 27 -16.02 26.49 9.60
CA LYS A 27 -15.07 25.72 10.41
C LYS A 27 -15.38 24.22 10.37
N LEU A 28 -16.65 23.83 10.56
CA LEU A 28 -17.10 22.43 10.54
C LEU A 28 -16.94 21.75 9.17
N TYR A 29 -17.10 22.49 8.07
CA TYR A 29 -16.93 21.98 6.71
C TYR A 29 -15.49 22.06 6.21
N ARG A 30 -14.71 23.06 6.64
CA ARG A 30 -13.29 23.23 6.28
C ARG A 30 -12.48 22.02 6.72
N ASP A 31 -12.68 21.56 7.95
CA ASP A 31 -11.92 20.43 8.49
C ASP A 31 -12.28 19.10 7.76
N LYS A 32 -13.46 19.04 7.10
CA LYS A 32 -13.87 17.94 6.19
C LYS A 32 -13.36 18.09 4.75
N LEU A 33 -12.84 19.26 4.39
CA LEU A 33 -12.29 19.60 3.06
C LEU A 33 -10.76 19.74 3.09
N THR A 34 -10.12 19.19 4.11
CA THR A 34 -8.65 19.15 4.24
C THR A 34 -8.23 17.74 4.65
N VAL A 35 -7.04 17.32 4.20
CA VAL A 35 -6.44 16.05 4.63
C VAL A 35 -5.36 16.35 5.66
N SER A 36 -5.45 15.72 6.83
CA SER A 36 -4.42 15.84 7.87
C SER A 36 -3.23 14.96 7.50
N LEU A 37 -2.10 15.59 7.21
CA LEU A 37 -0.88 14.94 6.75
C LEU A 37 0.32 15.40 7.58
N PRO A 38 1.29 14.52 7.85
CA PRO A 38 2.49 14.87 8.58
C PRO A 38 3.34 15.84 7.78
N ASP A 39 4.12 16.62 8.50
CA ASP A 39 5.20 17.43 7.94
C ASP A 39 6.52 16.74 8.27
N TYR A 40 7.37 16.59 7.26
CA TYR A 40 8.68 15.97 7.42
C TYR A 40 9.78 17.02 7.27
N ALA A 41 10.87 16.83 8.00
CA ALA A 41 12.06 17.63 7.77
C ALA A 41 12.58 17.40 6.33
N PRO A 42 13.17 18.42 5.68
CA PRO A 42 13.79 18.26 4.38
C PRO A 42 14.84 17.15 4.39
N ILE A 43 14.87 16.36 3.31
CA ILE A 43 15.85 15.29 3.12
C ILE A 43 17.24 15.93 2.99
N LYS A 44 18.15 15.62 3.92
CA LYS A 44 19.54 16.12 3.87
C LYS A 44 20.42 15.23 3.00
N LYS A 45 20.20 13.92 3.07
CA LYS A 45 20.94 12.89 2.31
C LYS A 45 19.99 11.73 2.03
N ALA A 46 20.03 11.17 0.82
CA ALA A 46 19.33 9.95 0.47
C ALA A 46 20.32 8.89 -0.02
N VAL A 47 20.13 7.65 0.42
CA VAL A 47 20.98 6.50 0.05
C VAL A 47 20.07 5.36 -0.37
N TRP A 48 20.24 4.90 -1.62
CA TRP A 48 19.72 3.62 -2.07
C TRP A 48 20.66 2.52 -1.59
N LEU A 49 20.12 1.52 -0.90
CA LEU A 49 20.92 0.36 -0.50
C LEU A 49 21.27 -0.49 -1.72
N ASP A 50 22.45 -1.11 -1.69
CA ASP A 50 22.80 -2.12 -2.67
C ASP A 50 22.02 -3.41 -2.39
N GLN A 51 21.18 -3.78 -3.35
CA GLN A 51 20.33 -4.98 -3.31
C GLN A 51 20.47 -5.80 -4.59
N GLY A 52 21.57 -5.64 -5.33
CA GLY A 52 21.86 -6.38 -6.56
C GLY A 52 21.19 -5.83 -7.83
N TRP A 53 20.45 -4.74 -7.72
CA TRP A 53 19.87 -4.04 -8.88
C TRP A 53 20.70 -2.85 -9.32
N ASP A 54 20.88 -2.73 -10.63
CA ASP A 54 21.36 -1.50 -11.27
C ASP A 54 20.27 -0.42 -11.34
N GLN A 55 20.64 0.78 -11.81
CA GLN A 55 19.68 1.89 -11.91
C GLN A 55 18.55 1.59 -12.90
N ASN A 56 18.82 0.89 -14.01
CA ASN A 56 17.82 0.61 -15.04
C ASN A 56 16.77 -0.39 -14.53
N GLN A 57 17.18 -1.39 -13.75
CA GLN A 57 16.28 -2.33 -13.08
C GLN A 57 15.38 -1.59 -12.07
N ARG A 58 15.95 -0.68 -11.26
CA ARG A 58 15.18 0.17 -10.34
C ARG A 58 14.13 1.01 -11.07
N GLU A 59 14.54 1.78 -12.08
CA GLU A 59 13.63 2.64 -12.84
C GLU A 59 12.48 1.85 -13.50
N LYS A 60 12.79 0.66 -14.05
CA LYS A 60 11.77 -0.24 -14.60
C LYS A 60 10.81 -0.73 -13.51
N PHE A 61 11.30 -1.12 -12.34
CA PHE A 61 10.43 -1.53 -11.23
C PHE A 61 9.55 -0.37 -10.74
N HIS A 62 10.11 0.84 -10.67
CA HIS A 62 9.41 2.05 -10.20
C HIS A 62 8.28 2.48 -11.14
N HIS A 63 8.49 2.39 -12.45
CA HIS A 63 7.66 3.07 -13.45
C HIS A 63 7.12 2.18 -14.59
N ALA A 64 7.34 0.86 -14.56
CA ALA A 64 6.78 -0.03 -15.58
C ALA A 64 5.24 0.03 -15.60
N ASP A 65 4.68 0.16 -16.81
CA ASP A 65 3.24 0.11 -17.02
C ASP A 65 2.70 -1.28 -16.71
N GLN A 66 1.75 -1.35 -15.78
CA GLN A 66 1.07 -2.56 -15.37
C GLN A 66 -0.37 -2.63 -15.90
N GLY A 67 -0.82 -1.61 -16.64
CA GLY A 67 -2.17 -1.52 -17.18
C GLY A 67 -3.15 -0.74 -16.31
N THR A 68 -2.67 -0.17 -15.21
CA THR A 68 -3.50 0.34 -14.11
C THR A 68 -3.92 1.79 -14.36
N GLN A 69 -5.15 2.12 -14.00
CA GLN A 69 -5.68 3.49 -14.02
C GLN A 69 -6.25 3.86 -12.64
N THR A 70 -5.45 3.62 -11.61
CA THR A 70 -5.87 3.63 -10.18
C THR A 70 -6.49 4.95 -9.73
N LEU A 71 -6.08 6.06 -10.33
CA LEU A 71 -6.58 7.40 -10.00
C LEU A 71 -7.93 7.74 -10.66
N ASN A 72 -8.35 6.98 -11.68
CA ASN A 72 -9.53 7.23 -12.52
C ASN A 72 -9.61 8.66 -13.10
N ILE A 73 -8.46 9.31 -13.28
CA ILE A 73 -8.28 10.56 -14.00
C ILE A 73 -7.04 10.45 -14.91
N PRO A 74 -7.00 11.17 -16.04
CA PRO A 74 -5.82 11.17 -16.89
C PRO A 74 -4.64 11.88 -16.22
N TYR A 75 -3.42 11.55 -16.66
CA TYR A 75 -2.18 12.18 -16.18
C TYR A 75 -2.23 13.72 -16.25
N GLU A 76 -2.75 14.24 -17.36
CA GLU A 76 -2.87 15.67 -17.63
C GLU A 76 -3.70 16.39 -16.56
N TRP A 77 -4.72 15.70 -16.02
CA TRP A 77 -5.49 16.24 -14.89
C TRP A 77 -4.73 16.13 -13.58
N PHE A 78 -4.04 15.01 -13.34
CA PHE A 78 -3.26 14.82 -12.12
C PHE A 78 -2.23 15.93 -11.90
N ILE A 79 -1.52 16.33 -12.98
CA ILE A 79 -0.54 17.42 -12.92
C ILE A 79 -1.18 18.82 -12.87
N ALA A 80 -2.42 18.97 -13.34
CA ALA A 80 -3.13 20.25 -13.38
C ALA A 80 -3.94 20.53 -12.11
N LEU A 81 -4.39 19.49 -11.40
CA LEU A 81 -5.20 19.62 -10.20
C LEU A 81 -4.42 20.32 -9.08
N GLU A 82 -5.10 21.22 -8.39
CA GLU A 82 -4.59 21.90 -7.20
C GLU A 82 -4.79 21.06 -5.94
N GLN A 83 -3.94 21.29 -4.94
CA GLN A 83 -4.04 20.64 -3.63
C GLN A 83 -5.45 20.80 -2.99
N PRO A 84 -5.88 19.87 -2.12
CA PRO A 84 -7.19 19.86 -1.47
C PRO A 84 -7.28 20.87 -0.33
N ARG A 85 -7.07 22.14 -0.66
CA ARG A 85 -7.17 23.27 0.25
C ARG A 85 -8.10 24.30 -0.35
N LEU A 86 -9.12 24.68 0.41
CA LEU A 86 -9.98 25.79 0.03
C LEU A 86 -9.15 27.08 0.03
N SER A 87 -9.15 27.78 -1.10
CA SER A 87 -8.58 29.11 -1.25
C SER A 87 -9.53 30.00 -2.03
N LEU A 88 -9.76 31.21 -1.51
CA LEU A 88 -10.54 32.25 -2.18
C LEU A 88 -9.66 33.17 -3.03
N VAL A 89 -8.33 33.16 -2.82
CA VAL A 89 -7.36 33.96 -3.57
C VAL A 89 -6.02 33.22 -3.67
N GLY A 90 -5.44 33.17 -4.87
CA GLY A 90 -4.11 32.60 -5.11
C GLY A 90 -4.06 31.08 -5.35
N ASP A 91 -2.90 30.63 -5.85
CA ASP A 91 -2.57 29.22 -6.12
C ASP A 91 -2.21 28.52 -4.81
N VAL A 92 -2.74 27.30 -4.58
CA VAL A 92 -2.43 26.48 -3.39
C VAL A 92 -1.41 25.37 -3.67
N GLY A 93 -0.75 25.43 -4.82
CA GLY A 93 0.15 24.39 -5.29
C GLY A 93 -0.60 23.25 -5.98
N ARG A 94 0.15 22.42 -6.71
CA ARG A 94 -0.38 21.27 -7.44
C ARG A 94 -0.48 20.04 -6.55
N LEU A 95 -1.45 19.18 -6.84
CA LEU A 95 -1.60 17.87 -6.20
C LEU A 95 -0.37 16.99 -6.51
N SER A 96 0.19 17.14 -7.71
CA SER A 96 1.38 16.42 -8.18
C SER A 96 2.71 16.93 -7.60
N ASP A 97 2.68 17.97 -6.76
CA ASP A 97 3.89 18.52 -6.15
C ASP A 97 4.65 17.43 -5.35
N PRO A 98 5.94 17.17 -5.64
CA PRO A 98 6.66 16.09 -4.99
C PRO A 98 6.73 16.22 -3.46
N ALA A 99 6.85 17.43 -2.91
CA ALA A 99 6.87 17.64 -1.47
C ALA A 99 5.48 17.44 -0.85
N TYR A 100 4.40 17.72 -1.58
CA TYR A 100 3.04 17.38 -1.15
C TYR A 100 2.78 15.87 -1.17
N LEU A 101 3.15 15.19 -2.27
CA LEU A 101 3.02 13.74 -2.40
C LEU A 101 3.87 12.99 -1.37
N ASP A 102 5.03 13.54 -1.01
CA ASP A 102 5.88 13.02 0.05
C ASP A 102 5.12 12.84 1.38
N ARG A 103 4.17 13.73 1.68
CA ARG A 103 3.39 13.69 2.91
C ARG A 103 2.41 12.52 2.99
N TYR A 104 2.01 11.97 1.84
CA TYR A 104 1.28 10.70 1.75
C TYR A 104 2.19 9.48 1.79
N GLY A 105 3.51 9.68 1.82
CA GLY A 105 4.48 8.60 1.91
C GLY A 105 5.13 8.22 0.58
N PHE A 106 4.71 8.78 -0.55
CA PHE A 106 5.36 8.53 -1.85
C PHE A 106 6.80 9.03 -1.84
N ILE A 107 7.71 8.32 -2.51
CA ILE A 107 9.11 8.72 -2.63
C ILE A 107 9.24 9.61 -3.88
N PRO A 108 9.69 10.88 -3.75
CA PRO A 108 9.88 11.76 -4.89
C PRO A 108 10.77 11.15 -5.97
N GLY A 109 10.39 11.30 -7.24
CA GLY A 109 11.23 10.91 -8.37
C GLY A 109 12.45 11.82 -8.51
N ALA A 110 13.53 11.31 -9.11
CA ALA A 110 14.70 12.12 -9.41
C ALA A 110 14.37 13.19 -10.47
N THR A 111 14.93 14.40 -10.35
CA THR A 111 14.82 15.39 -11.43
C THR A 111 15.69 14.96 -12.61
N ARG A 112 15.12 14.88 -13.82
CA ARG A 112 15.85 14.53 -15.04
C ARG A 112 15.64 15.62 -16.09
N GLY A 113 16.73 16.22 -16.56
CA GLY A 113 16.65 17.29 -17.57
C GLY A 113 15.88 18.54 -17.11
N GLY A 114 15.76 18.77 -15.80
CA GLY A 114 14.98 19.87 -15.23
C GLY A 114 13.49 19.57 -14.99
N GLU A 115 13.00 18.40 -15.41
CA GLU A 115 11.62 17.96 -15.15
C GLU A 115 11.57 17.03 -13.93
N ASN A 116 10.60 17.30 -13.05
CA ASN A 116 10.28 16.40 -11.94
C ASN A 116 9.63 15.15 -12.50
N GLN A 117 10.30 14.01 -12.32
CA GLN A 117 9.74 12.72 -12.65
C GLN A 117 8.58 12.39 -11.70
N LEU A 118 7.68 11.52 -12.16
CA LEU A 118 6.65 10.98 -11.30
C LEU A 118 7.27 10.30 -10.07
N PRO A 119 6.60 10.29 -8.91
CA PRO A 119 7.11 9.59 -7.74
C PRO A 119 7.30 8.10 -8.01
N VAL A 120 8.20 7.47 -7.27
CA VAL A 120 8.34 6.01 -7.26
C VAL A 120 6.97 5.38 -6.99
N GLY A 121 6.58 4.43 -7.84
CA GLY A 121 5.28 3.78 -7.74
C GLY A 121 4.21 4.28 -8.70
N PHE A 122 4.52 5.23 -9.60
CA PHE A 122 3.59 5.72 -10.60
C PHE A 122 4.07 5.35 -12.02
N ALA A 123 3.17 4.87 -12.86
CA ALA A 123 3.43 4.67 -14.29
C ALA A 123 2.50 5.53 -15.13
N ARG A 124 3.08 6.17 -16.16
CA ARG A 124 2.35 6.89 -17.20
C ARG A 124 2.66 6.25 -18.55
N ALA A 125 1.68 5.58 -19.14
CA ALA A 125 1.80 4.98 -20.47
C ALA A 125 0.43 4.63 -21.05
N GLY A 126 0.33 4.69 -22.38
CA GLY A 126 -0.90 4.34 -23.10
C GLY A 126 -2.04 5.33 -22.91
N THR A 127 -3.19 4.98 -23.50
CA THR A 127 -4.38 5.82 -23.53
C THR A 127 -5.22 5.61 -22.27
N MET A 128 -5.58 6.71 -21.60
CA MET A 128 -6.60 6.68 -20.54
C MET A 128 -7.95 6.31 -21.17
N ARG A 129 -8.65 5.35 -20.57
CA ARG A 129 -9.96 4.93 -21.03
C ARG A 129 -11.04 5.33 -20.04
N THR A 130 -12.21 5.68 -20.56
CA THR A 130 -13.41 5.85 -19.76
C THR A 130 -13.90 4.50 -19.24
N ALA A 131 -14.87 4.51 -18.32
CA ALA A 131 -15.51 3.28 -17.83
C ALA A 131 -16.18 2.45 -18.94
N THR A 132 -16.47 3.04 -20.11
CA THR A 132 -17.03 2.32 -21.28
C THR A 132 -15.95 1.78 -22.24
N GLY A 133 -14.67 1.96 -21.91
CA GLY A 133 -13.53 1.53 -22.71
C GLY A 133 -13.11 2.50 -23.82
N GLN A 134 -13.81 3.62 -23.98
CA GLN A 134 -13.48 4.62 -25.00
C GLN A 134 -12.26 5.44 -24.60
N PRO A 135 -11.42 5.87 -25.56
CA PRO A 135 -10.36 6.84 -25.30
C PRO A 135 -10.91 8.10 -24.61
N TRP A 136 -10.22 8.55 -23.58
CA TRP A 136 -10.55 9.82 -22.94
C TRP A 136 -9.87 10.96 -23.70
N LEU A 137 -10.66 11.77 -24.41
CA LEU A 137 -10.12 12.81 -25.29
C LEU A 137 -10.00 14.17 -24.58
N ASN A 138 -8.95 14.91 -24.90
CA ASN A 138 -8.82 16.32 -24.54
C ASN A 138 -9.91 17.12 -25.28
N PRO A 139 -10.74 17.92 -24.58
CA PRO A 139 -11.82 18.68 -25.22
C PRO A 139 -11.38 19.60 -26.37
N ARG A 140 -10.20 20.21 -26.29
CA ARG A 140 -9.71 21.14 -27.33
C ARG A 140 -9.02 20.41 -28.47
N THR A 141 -8.01 19.59 -28.15
CA THR A 141 -7.17 18.96 -29.19
C THR A 141 -7.79 17.71 -29.78
N LYS A 142 -8.78 17.12 -29.10
CA LYS A 142 -9.38 15.81 -29.41
C LYS A 142 -8.39 14.63 -29.39
N GLU A 143 -7.17 14.87 -28.93
CA GLU A 143 -6.16 13.83 -28.74
C GLU A 143 -6.44 13.00 -27.48
N PRO A 144 -6.13 11.70 -27.48
CA PRO A 144 -6.24 10.87 -26.29
C PRO A 144 -5.32 11.35 -25.16
N MET A 145 -5.86 11.42 -23.95
CA MET A 145 -5.11 11.71 -22.74
C MET A 145 -4.42 10.46 -22.18
N THR A 146 -3.39 10.67 -21.37
CA THR A 146 -2.50 9.58 -20.96
C THR A 146 -3.00 8.87 -19.71
N ARG A 147 -2.94 7.53 -19.71
CA ARG A 147 -3.23 6.72 -18.51
C ARG A 147 -2.18 6.95 -17.44
N LEU A 148 -2.63 6.95 -16.18
CA LEU A 148 -1.81 7.05 -14.98
C LEU A 148 -2.32 6.07 -13.92
N GLY A 149 -1.42 5.26 -13.37
CA GLY A 149 -1.76 4.30 -12.34
C GLY A 149 -0.60 3.97 -11.43
N PHE A 150 -0.90 3.25 -10.34
CA PHE A 150 0.13 2.76 -9.45
C PHE A 150 0.81 1.51 -10.00
N THR A 151 2.09 1.38 -9.71
CA THR A 151 2.90 0.18 -9.90
C THR A 151 3.12 -0.51 -8.56
N CYS A 152 3.64 -1.74 -8.60
CA CYS A 152 4.04 -2.49 -7.39
C CYS A 152 4.95 -1.67 -6.47
N ALA A 153 5.78 -0.78 -7.03
CA ALA A 153 6.73 0.04 -6.27
C ALA A 153 6.04 1.07 -5.34
N ALA A 154 4.76 1.41 -5.54
CA ALA A 154 4.00 2.28 -4.62
C ALA A 154 3.78 1.63 -3.24
N CYS A 155 3.80 0.30 -3.20
CA CYS A 155 3.61 -0.52 -2.00
C CYS A 155 4.91 -1.22 -1.56
N HIS A 156 5.79 -1.53 -2.52
CA HIS A 156 6.97 -2.37 -2.33
C HIS A 156 8.30 -1.62 -2.54
N THR A 157 8.33 -0.31 -2.27
CA THR A 157 9.59 0.45 -2.13
C THR A 157 9.57 1.20 -0.82
N GLY A 158 10.42 0.77 0.11
CA GLY A 158 10.46 1.27 1.47
C GLY A 158 11.41 2.43 1.66
N ARG A 159 11.20 3.17 2.75
CA ARG A 159 12.15 4.18 3.21
C ARG A 159 12.13 4.37 4.71
N LEU A 160 13.28 4.74 5.26
CA LEU A 160 13.51 4.97 6.67
C LEU A 160 14.37 6.23 6.81
N ALA A 161 14.33 6.91 7.96
CA ALA A 161 15.16 8.08 8.23
C ALA A 161 15.98 7.88 9.51
N TYR A 162 17.29 8.16 9.45
CA TYR A 162 18.16 8.12 10.61
C TYR A 162 19.17 9.27 10.58
N ARG A 163 19.18 10.09 11.63
CA ARG A 163 20.09 11.25 11.79
C ARG A 163 20.18 12.15 10.54
N GLY A 164 19.04 12.37 9.87
CA GLY A 164 18.94 13.20 8.66
C GLY A 164 19.28 12.50 7.34
N THR A 165 19.66 11.22 7.37
CA THR A 165 19.84 10.37 6.18
C THR A 165 18.59 9.54 5.93
N THR A 166 18.04 9.63 4.73
CA THR A 166 16.99 8.73 4.23
C THR A 166 17.63 7.50 3.61
N VAL A 167 17.24 6.33 4.09
CA VAL A 167 17.63 5.02 3.54
C VAL A 167 16.47 4.49 2.71
N LEU A 168 16.72 4.17 1.46
CA LEU A 168 15.74 3.69 0.49
C LEU A 168 15.97 2.20 0.23
N VAL A 169 14.88 1.42 0.26
CA VAL A 169 14.93 -0.05 0.29
C VAL A 169 14.03 -0.61 -0.81
N GLU A 170 14.65 -1.21 -1.83
CA GLU A 170 13.94 -1.88 -2.92
C GLU A 170 13.25 -3.15 -2.41
N GLY A 171 12.01 -3.36 -2.83
CA GLY A 171 11.18 -4.47 -2.37
C GLY A 171 10.80 -4.43 -0.90
N GLY A 172 11.09 -3.34 -0.17
CA GLY A 172 10.69 -3.14 1.23
C GLY A 172 9.27 -2.57 1.36
N PRO A 173 8.68 -2.59 2.57
CA PRO A 173 7.37 -1.99 2.80
C PRO A 173 7.40 -0.48 2.58
N ALA A 174 6.57 0.03 1.67
CA ALA A 174 6.36 1.46 1.53
C ALA A 174 5.66 2.03 2.77
N LEU A 175 5.86 3.33 3.02
CA LEU A 175 5.13 4.05 4.07
C LEU A 175 4.02 4.91 3.46
N THR A 176 3.36 4.43 2.41
CA THR A 176 2.30 5.16 1.70
C THR A 176 0.95 5.03 2.42
N ASP A 177 0.15 6.10 2.42
CA ASP A 177 -1.26 6.10 2.86
C ASP A 177 -2.17 6.38 1.65
N LEU A 178 -2.58 5.29 0.99
CA LEU A 178 -3.41 5.35 -0.21
C LEU A 178 -4.84 5.81 0.08
N GLY A 179 -5.34 5.60 1.31
CA GLY A 179 -6.65 6.05 1.75
C GLY A 179 -6.73 7.58 1.82
N LYS A 180 -5.77 8.21 2.53
CA LYS A 180 -5.66 9.67 2.59
C LYS A 180 -5.38 10.27 1.22
N PHE A 181 -4.56 9.63 0.39
CA PHE A 181 -4.29 10.11 -0.96
C PHE A 181 -5.56 10.12 -1.82
N ARG A 182 -6.36 9.04 -1.79
CA ARG A 182 -7.69 8.98 -2.44
C ARG A 182 -8.61 10.08 -1.94
N GLN A 183 -8.64 10.33 -0.63
CA GLN A 183 -9.42 11.42 -0.03
C GLN A 183 -8.97 12.79 -0.57
N GLY A 184 -7.65 13.05 -0.60
CA GLY A 184 -7.08 14.30 -1.09
C GLY A 184 -7.37 14.53 -2.57
N LEU A 185 -7.25 13.49 -3.41
CA LEU A 185 -7.65 13.54 -4.81
C LEU A 185 -9.14 13.89 -4.95
N GLY A 186 -10.02 13.20 -4.22
CA GLY A 186 -11.46 13.43 -4.27
C GLY A 186 -11.85 14.85 -3.87
N ILE A 187 -11.24 15.40 -2.82
CA ILE A 187 -11.45 16.81 -2.42
C ILE A 187 -10.91 17.76 -3.50
N SER A 188 -9.76 17.47 -4.11
CA SER A 188 -9.18 18.30 -5.18
C SER A 188 -10.10 18.38 -6.39
N VAL A 189 -10.67 17.24 -6.80
CA VAL A 189 -11.70 17.17 -7.86
C VAL A 189 -12.96 17.93 -7.46
N LEU A 190 -13.46 17.75 -6.22
CA LEU A 190 -14.64 18.45 -5.72
C LEU A 190 -14.48 19.96 -5.76
N LEU A 191 -13.37 20.49 -5.21
CA LEU A 191 -13.13 21.93 -5.16
C LEU A 191 -13.00 22.52 -6.57
N THR A 192 -12.35 21.79 -7.48
CA THR A 192 -12.26 22.18 -8.90
C THR A 192 -13.64 22.22 -9.54
N LYS A 193 -14.48 21.20 -9.30
CA LYS A 193 -15.86 21.15 -9.79
C LYS A 193 -16.72 22.28 -9.22
N LEU A 194 -16.67 22.52 -7.92
CA LEU A 194 -17.45 23.58 -7.27
C LEU A 194 -17.06 24.97 -7.78
N SER A 195 -15.77 25.22 -8.03
CA SER A 195 -15.30 26.48 -8.61
C SER A 195 -15.77 26.74 -10.04
N SER A 196 -16.27 25.71 -10.74
CA SER A 196 -16.86 25.87 -12.07
C SER A 196 -18.28 26.43 -12.06
N GLY A 197 -18.94 26.47 -10.89
CA GLY A 197 -20.31 26.96 -10.73
C GLY A 197 -20.40 28.48 -10.63
N ARG A 198 -21.50 29.05 -11.13
CA ARG A 198 -21.72 30.51 -11.31
C ARG A 198 -21.50 31.38 -10.07
N PHE A 199 -21.70 30.84 -8.86
CA PHE A 199 -21.51 31.56 -7.61
C PHE A 199 -20.05 31.54 -7.14
N LEU A 200 -19.43 30.36 -7.08
CA LEU A 200 -18.03 30.23 -6.63
C LEU A 200 -17.03 30.75 -7.67
N SER A 201 -17.36 30.73 -8.95
CA SER A 201 -16.51 31.31 -10.01
C SER A 201 -16.30 32.82 -9.85
N LEU A 202 -17.15 33.51 -9.06
CA LEU A 202 -16.95 34.93 -8.74
C LEU A 202 -15.85 35.16 -7.68
N PHE A 203 -15.46 34.10 -6.97
CA PHE A 203 -14.55 34.16 -5.82
C PHE A 203 -13.40 33.16 -5.90
N SER A 204 -13.26 32.40 -6.99
CA SER A 204 -12.20 31.40 -7.15
C SER A 204 -12.02 31.02 -8.62
N ASP A 205 -10.83 31.31 -9.16
CA ASP A 205 -10.45 30.93 -10.54
C ASP A 205 -9.85 29.52 -10.67
N ARG A 206 -10.03 28.64 -9.67
CA ARG A 206 -9.45 27.28 -9.67
C ARG A 206 -9.80 26.49 -10.92
N PHE A 207 -11.07 26.47 -11.34
CA PHE A 207 -11.47 25.77 -12.57
C PHE A 207 -10.81 26.37 -13.81
N ASP A 208 -10.70 27.70 -13.91
CA ASP A 208 -10.07 28.34 -15.07
C ASP A 208 -8.57 28.06 -15.13
N ARG A 209 -7.86 28.03 -14.00
CA ARG A 209 -6.45 27.60 -13.94
C ARG A 209 -6.30 26.13 -14.32
N PHE A 210 -7.16 25.26 -13.80
CA PHE A 210 -7.20 23.85 -14.19
C PHE A 210 -7.45 23.70 -15.69
N ALA A 211 -8.46 24.38 -16.24
CA ALA A 211 -8.80 24.34 -17.66
C ALA A 211 -7.65 24.87 -18.52
N LYS A 212 -6.99 25.95 -18.12
CA LYS A 212 -5.80 26.48 -18.79
C LYS A 212 -4.65 25.45 -18.82
N ASN A 213 -4.40 24.76 -17.71
CA ASN A 213 -3.34 23.76 -17.63
C ASN A 213 -3.65 22.47 -18.43
N VAL A 214 -4.92 22.11 -18.58
CA VAL A 214 -5.36 20.91 -19.33
C VAL A 214 -5.57 21.19 -20.81
N LEU A 215 -6.19 22.32 -21.14
CA LEU A 215 -6.62 22.66 -22.49
C LEU A 215 -5.61 23.57 -23.18
N GLY A 216 -4.94 24.48 -22.47
CA GLY A 216 -4.12 25.57 -23.02
C GLY A 216 -4.79 26.95 -22.90
N GLU A 217 -4.05 28.01 -23.23
CA GLU A 217 -4.52 29.42 -23.12
C GLU A 217 -5.71 29.73 -24.03
N ASP A 218 -5.72 29.18 -25.25
CA ASP A 218 -6.70 29.50 -26.30
C ASP A 218 -7.97 28.63 -26.24
N ALA A 219 -8.29 28.06 -25.07
CA ALA A 219 -9.46 27.19 -24.92
C ALA A 219 -10.77 27.98 -25.09
N SER A 220 -11.63 27.51 -26.01
CA SER A 220 -12.95 28.11 -26.26
C SER A 220 -13.92 27.89 -25.08
N LYS A 221 -15.08 28.57 -25.13
CA LYS A 221 -16.12 28.37 -24.11
C LYS A 221 -16.68 26.95 -24.18
N GLU A 222 -16.76 26.41 -25.38
CA GLU A 222 -17.21 25.06 -25.72
C GLU A 222 -16.23 24.01 -25.15
N ASP A 223 -14.92 24.18 -25.34
CA ASP A 223 -13.89 23.28 -24.77
C ASP A 223 -14.00 23.24 -23.24
N LYS A 224 -14.14 24.41 -22.62
CA LYS A 224 -14.33 24.51 -21.16
C LYS A 224 -15.66 23.90 -20.71
N ALA A 225 -16.72 23.97 -21.52
CA ALA A 225 -18.01 23.37 -21.19
C ALA A 225 -17.93 21.83 -21.22
N GLU A 226 -17.28 21.26 -22.24
CA GLU A 226 -17.02 19.83 -22.33
C GLU A 226 -16.10 19.35 -21.18
N LEU A 227 -15.06 20.11 -20.82
CA LEU A 227 -14.22 19.79 -19.65
C LEU A 227 -15.03 19.77 -18.34
N ARG A 228 -16.00 20.67 -18.15
CA ARG A 228 -16.91 20.65 -16.98
C ARG A 228 -17.79 19.40 -16.96
N GLN A 229 -18.25 18.93 -18.12
CA GLN A 229 -19.02 17.69 -18.21
C GLN A 229 -18.16 16.49 -17.84
N GLN A 230 -16.94 16.39 -18.38
CA GLN A 230 -15.98 15.34 -18.01
C GLN A 230 -15.70 15.37 -16.49
N LEU A 231 -15.50 16.56 -15.91
CA LEU A 231 -15.22 16.73 -14.48
C LEU A 231 -16.43 16.33 -13.61
N THR A 232 -17.65 16.58 -14.09
CA THR A 232 -18.88 16.13 -13.44
C THR A 232 -18.99 14.61 -13.47
N ALA A 233 -18.70 13.97 -14.60
CA ALA A 233 -18.70 12.50 -14.71
C ALA A 233 -17.70 11.83 -13.77
N VAL A 234 -16.49 12.39 -13.62
CA VAL A 234 -15.50 11.92 -12.63
C VAL A 234 -16.05 12.04 -11.21
N TRP A 235 -16.63 13.21 -10.88
CA TRP A 235 -17.20 13.42 -9.56
C TRP A 235 -18.33 12.43 -9.26
N ASP A 236 -19.21 12.16 -10.21
CA ASP A 236 -20.32 11.24 -10.01
C ASP A 236 -19.82 9.80 -9.73
N GLN A 237 -18.74 9.37 -10.39
CA GLN A 237 -18.08 8.10 -10.08
C GLN A 237 -17.46 8.08 -8.68
N LEU A 238 -16.77 9.15 -8.28
CA LEU A 238 -16.21 9.28 -6.93
C LEU A 238 -17.29 9.34 -5.86
N ASP A 239 -18.43 9.97 -6.14
CA ASP A 239 -19.56 10.07 -5.22
C ASP A 239 -20.24 8.71 -4.99
N VAL A 240 -20.30 7.85 -6.01
CA VAL A 240 -20.72 6.44 -5.85
C VAL A 240 -19.81 5.72 -4.86
N ILE A 241 -18.49 5.81 -5.05
CA ILE A 241 -17.52 5.17 -4.13
C ILE A 241 -17.67 5.74 -2.71
N ARG A 242 -17.78 7.07 -2.58
CA ARG A 242 -17.99 7.74 -1.29
C ARG A 242 -19.26 7.27 -0.57
N LYS A 243 -20.35 7.03 -1.30
CA LYS A 243 -21.60 6.50 -0.74
C LYS A 243 -21.44 5.06 -0.27
N LEU A 244 -20.71 4.24 -1.03
CA LEU A 244 -20.40 2.86 -0.67
C LEU A 244 -19.48 2.79 0.56
N ASP A 245 -18.40 3.58 0.60
CA ASP A 245 -17.53 3.72 1.78
C ASP A 245 -18.37 4.10 3.01
N LYS A 246 -19.29 5.07 2.87
CA LYS A 246 -20.18 5.49 3.96
C LYS A 246 -21.11 4.35 4.43
N LYS A 247 -21.62 3.54 3.50
CA LYS A 247 -22.51 2.39 3.80
C LYS A 247 -21.82 1.35 4.68
N VAL A 248 -20.51 1.16 4.51
CA VAL A 248 -19.72 0.14 5.23
C VAL A 248 -18.83 0.72 6.33
N ALA A 249 -18.94 2.03 6.61
CA ALA A 249 -18.03 2.73 7.51
C ALA A 249 -18.05 2.20 8.95
N GLU A 250 -19.22 1.81 9.47
CA GLU A 250 -19.38 1.34 10.86
C GLU A 250 -18.62 0.03 11.14
N THR A 251 -18.39 -0.78 10.12
CA THR A 251 -17.63 -2.04 10.21
C THR A 251 -16.22 -1.92 9.64
N SER A 252 -15.84 -0.74 9.13
CA SER A 252 -14.53 -0.52 8.54
C SER A 252 -13.50 -0.09 9.59
N VAL A 253 -12.25 -0.44 9.34
CA VAL A 253 -11.07 -0.02 10.08
C VAL A 253 -10.18 0.77 9.14
N ASP A 254 -9.67 1.91 9.60
CA ASP A 254 -8.76 2.74 8.82
C ASP A 254 -7.43 2.00 8.58
N GLU A 255 -6.96 2.01 7.33
CA GLU A 255 -5.72 1.33 6.92
C GLU A 255 -4.49 2.03 7.51
N GLY A 256 -4.39 3.35 7.29
CA GLY A 256 -3.27 4.19 7.71
C GLY A 256 -2.02 4.04 6.83
N TYR A 257 -0.89 4.56 7.32
CA TYR A 257 0.39 4.52 6.61
C TYR A 257 1.01 3.12 6.59
N GLY A 258 1.47 2.69 5.41
CA GLY A 258 2.19 1.44 5.20
C GLY A 258 1.33 0.19 5.26
N ARG A 259 0.01 0.35 5.23
CA ARG A 259 -0.95 -0.75 5.34
C ARG A 259 -2.05 -0.63 4.31
N LEU A 260 -2.62 -1.78 3.94
CA LEU A 260 -3.73 -1.87 2.99
C LEU A 260 -4.53 -3.15 3.22
N ASP A 261 -5.85 -3.09 3.13
CA ASP A 261 -6.69 -4.28 3.02
C ASP A 261 -6.81 -4.69 1.55
N ALA A 262 -5.72 -5.26 1.04
CA ALA A 262 -5.60 -5.62 -0.38
C ALA A 262 -6.70 -6.61 -0.81
N LEU A 263 -7.04 -7.58 0.03
CA LEU A 263 -8.09 -8.57 -0.27
C LEU A 263 -9.44 -7.87 -0.44
N ASN A 264 -9.82 -7.03 0.51
CA ASN A 264 -11.13 -6.39 0.42
C ASN A 264 -11.21 -5.40 -0.74
N ARG A 265 -10.14 -4.64 -0.99
CA ARG A 265 -10.03 -3.71 -2.11
C ARG A 265 -10.06 -4.41 -3.47
N ILE A 266 -9.31 -5.49 -3.67
CA ILE A 266 -9.33 -6.26 -4.92
C ILE A 266 -10.75 -6.77 -5.18
N GLY A 267 -11.41 -7.36 -4.19
CA GLY A 267 -12.78 -7.84 -4.38
C GLY A 267 -13.79 -6.72 -4.64
N ASN A 268 -13.63 -5.57 -3.99
CA ASN A 268 -14.49 -4.40 -4.24
C ASN A 268 -14.29 -3.86 -5.66
N GLN A 269 -13.05 -3.78 -6.14
CA GLN A 269 -12.75 -3.33 -7.49
C GLN A 269 -13.26 -4.32 -8.54
N VAL A 270 -12.87 -5.58 -8.44
CA VAL A 270 -13.11 -6.61 -9.46
C VAL A 270 -14.56 -7.07 -9.46
N PHE A 271 -15.10 -7.47 -8.31
CA PHE A 271 -16.46 -8.01 -8.22
C PHE A 271 -17.52 -6.94 -7.93
N GLY A 272 -17.14 -5.81 -7.33
CA GLY A 272 -18.06 -4.71 -7.09
C GLY A 272 -18.11 -3.73 -8.26
N LEU A 273 -17.00 -3.05 -8.53
CA LEU A 273 -16.99 -1.90 -9.45
C LEU A 273 -17.01 -2.31 -10.92
N SER A 274 -16.35 -3.42 -11.30
CA SER A 274 -16.24 -3.88 -12.70
C SER A 274 -17.41 -4.74 -13.21
N LEU A 275 -18.35 -5.16 -12.35
CA LEU A 275 -19.50 -6.01 -12.72
C LEU A 275 -20.84 -5.26 -12.80
N GLY A 276 -20.81 -3.93 -12.80
CA GLY A 276 -22.00 -3.09 -12.91
C GLY A 276 -22.75 -2.85 -11.60
N PRO A 277 -23.86 -2.08 -11.63
CA PRO A 277 -24.49 -1.55 -10.41
C PRO A 277 -25.07 -2.60 -9.46
N GLU A 278 -25.65 -3.69 -9.97
CA GLU A 278 -26.24 -4.72 -9.11
C GLU A 278 -25.17 -5.48 -8.33
N ALA A 279 -24.12 -5.94 -9.01
CA ALA A 279 -22.99 -6.61 -8.38
C ALA A 279 -22.27 -5.66 -7.41
N ARG A 280 -22.14 -4.38 -7.75
CA ARG A 280 -21.58 -3.34 -6.89
C ARG A 280 -22.25 -3.28 -5.53
N GLU A 281 -23.58 -3.23 -5.48
CA GLU A 281 -24.30 -3.14 -4.21
C GLU A 281 -24.19 -4.40 -3.35
N LYS A 282 -24.06 -5.57 -3.99
CA LYS A 282 -23.97 -6.88 -3.32
C LYS A 282 -22.56 -7.25 -2.87
N ASN A 283 -21.53 -6.82 -3.61
CA ASN A 283 -20.15 -7.26 -3.41
C ASN A 283 -19.26 -6.26 -2.66
N TYR A 284 -19.68 -5.00 -2.52
CA TYR A 284 -18.89 -3.98 -1.83
C TYR A 284 -18.81 -4.28 -0.33
N ALA A 285 -17.60 -4.55 0.16
CA ALA A 285 -17.31 -4.93 1.53
C ALA A 285 -16.52 -3.84 2.26
N ALA A 286 -16.63 -3.85 3.59
CA ALA A 286 -15.83 -3.02 4.48
C ALA A 286 -14.33 -3.35 4.39
N THR A 287 -13.49 -2.39 4.76
CA THR A 287 -12.07 -2.63 5.03
C THR A 287 -11.94 -3.14 6.46
N THR A 288 -11.61 -4.41 6.66
CA THR A 288 -11.65 -5.08 7.98
C THR A 288 -10.34 -5.74 8.38
N ALA A 289 -9.38 -5.85 7.45
CA ALA A 289 -8.12 -6.52 7.67
C ALA A 289 -6.91 -5.82 6.98
N PRO A 290 -6.58 -4.56 7.34
CA PRO A 290 -5.41 -3.92 6.75
C PRO A 290 -4.12 -4.64 7.15
N VAL A 291 -3.34 -5.04 6.14
CA VAL A 291 -2.03 -5.68 6.31
C VAL A 291 -0.89 -4.73 5.99
N ASN A 292 0.27 -4.90 6.64
CA ASN A 292 1.49 -4.22 6.24
C ASN A 292 1.86 -4.65 4.81
N PHE A 293 2.53 -3.81 4.03
CA PHE A 293 3.04 -4.25 2.73
C PHE A 293 4.14 -5.31 2.94
N PRO A 294 4.01 -6.54 2.39
CA PRO A 294 5.05 -7.54 2.57
C PRO A 294 6.29 -7.16 1.75
N HIS A 295 7.48 -7.42 2.29
CA HIS A 295 8.70 -7.27 1.50
C HIS A 295 8.83 -8.42 0.49
N ILE A 296 9.36 -8.13 -0.70
CA ILE A 296 9.26 -9.01 -1.87
C ILE A 296 10.57 -9.69 -2.28
N TRP A 297 11.72 -9.29 -1.74
CA TRP A 297 12.95 -10.08 -1.91
C TRP A 297 12.73 -11.52 -1.40
N THR A 298 13.40 -12.49 -2.02
CA THR A 298 13.26 -13.94 -1.77
C THR A 298 11.89 -14.54 -2.16
N THR A 299 10.81 -13.75 -2.16
CA THR A 299 9.41 -14.21 -2.35
C THR A 299 9.16 -14.98 -3.65
N PRO A 300 9.77 -14.64 -4.80
CA PRO A 300 9.56 -15.42 -6.03
C PRO A 300 9.90 -16.90 -5.90
N TRP A 301 10.78 -17.26 -4.96
CA TRP A 301 11.25 -18.62 -4.73
C TRP A 301 10.45 -19.40 -3.69
N PHE A 302 9.41 -18.81 -3.10
CA PHE A 302 8.49 -19.50 -2.20
C PHE A 302 7.47 -20.35 -2.97
N ASP A 303 7.08 -21.50 -2.45
CA ASP A 303 6.00 -22.30 -3.04
C ASP A 303 4.63 -21.59 -2.94
N TRP A 304 4.34 -20.97 -1.79
CA TRP A 304 3.15 -20.18 -1.51
C TRP A 304 3.48 -18.77 -1.00
N VAL A 305 2.71 -17.77 -1.47
CA VAL A 305 2.90 -16.36 -1.12
C VAL A 305 1.63 -15.72 -0.56
N GLN A 306 1.64 -14.40 -0.33
CA GLN A 306 0.72 -13.69 0.58
C GLN A 306 0.95 -14.03 2.06
N TYR A 307 0.35 -13.26 2.98
CA TYR A 307 0.53 -13.51 4.42
C TYR A 307 -0.04 -14.85 4.87
N ASN A 308 -1.18 -15.26 4.30
CA ASN A 308 -1.82 -16.53 4.59
C ASN A 308 -1.47 -17.65 3.59
N ALA A 309 -0.36 -17.54 2.85
CA ALA A 309 0.10 -18.57 1.92
C ALA A 309 -0.98 -18.97 0.89
N SER A 310 -1.74 -18.02 0.35
CA SER A 310 -2.96 -18.29 -0.41
C SER A 310 -2.78 -18.52 -1.91
N ILE A 311 -1.64 -18.15 -2.49
CA ILE A 311 -1.43 -18.18 -3.94
C ILE A 311 -0.06 -18.79 -4.26
N MET A 312 0.01 -19.74 -5.20
CA MET A 312 1.29 -20.30 -5.70
C MET A 312 1.84 -19.55 -6.91
N GLN A 313 0.99 -19.28 -7.90
CA GLN A 313 1.43 -18.82 -9.21
C GLN A 313 1.62 -17.29 -9.25
N PRO A 314 2.79 -16.78 -9.64
CA PRO A 314 3.06 -15.34 -9.68
C PRO A 314 2.24 -14.58 -10.73
N MET A 315 1.94 -15.15 -11.90
CA MET A 315 1.17 -14.42 -12.92
C MET A 315 -0.26 -14.13 -12.45
N VAL A 316 -0.96 -15.14 -11.92
CA VAL A 316 -2.30 -14.94 -11.32
C VAL A 316 -2.26 -13.96 -10.14
N ARG A 317 -1.20 -14.02 -9.31
CA ARG A 317 -1.01 -13.03 -8.24
C ARG A 317 -0.87 -11.60 -8.78
N ASN A 318 0.06 -11.39 -9.72
CA ASN A 318 0.43 -10.07 -10.22
C ASN A 318 -0.69 -9.46 -11.08
N ALA A 319 -1.33 -10.27 -11.94
CA ALA A 319 -2.47 -9.82 -12.74
C ALA A 319 -3.70 -9.54 -11.86
N GLY A 320 -3.94 -10.35 -10.82
CA GLY A 320 -5.00 -10.13 -9.84
C GLY A 320 -4.81 -8.82 -9.05
N GLU A 321 -3.57 -8.51 -8.66
CA GLU A 321 -3.22 -7.21 -8.07
C GLU A 321 -3.51 -6.07 -9.06
N ALA A 322 -2.99 -6.15 -10.29
CA ALA A 322 -3.19 -5.11 -11.31
C ALA A 322 -4.68 -4.84 -11.57
N MET A 323 -5.50 -5.87 -11.65
CA MET A 323 -6.95 -5.75 -11.75
C MET A 323 -7.57 -5.06 -10.51
N GLY A 324 -7.10 -5.40 -9.31
CA GLY A 324 -7.54 -4.79 -8.06
C GLY A 324 -7.13 -3.33 -7.88
N VAL A 325 -6.03 -2.89 -8.49
CA VAL A 325 -5.63 -1.48 -8.59
C VAL A 325 -6.12 -0.81 -9.88
N SER A 326 -7.23 -1.32 -10.41
CA SER A 326 -8.03 -0.75 -11.49
C SER A 326 -7.38 -0.82 -12.88
N ALA A 327 -6.73 -1.93 -13.25
CA ALA A 327 -6.55 -2.26 -14.67
C ALA A 327 -7.93 -2.54 -15.31
N LEU A 328 -8.23 -1.91 -16.45
CA LEU A 328 -9.54 -2.03 -17.07
C LEU A 328 -9.75 -3.45 -17.60
N ILE A 329 -10.93 -4.00 -17.35
CA ILE A 329 -11.34 -5.36 -17.73
C ILE A 329 -12.76 -5.32 -18.28
N ASN A 330 -13.03 -6.05 -19.36
CA ASN A 330 -14.38 -6.24 -19.87
C ASN A 330 -14.99 -7.51 -19.27
N LEU A 331 -15.91 -7.34 -18.31
CA LEU A 331 -16.62 -8.44 -17.67
C LEU A 331 -18.13 -8.46 -17.98
N THR A 332 -18.63 -7.48 -18.72
CA THR A 332 -20.09 -7.27 -18.84
C THR A 332 -20.59 -7.30 -20.28
N ASP A 333 -19.71 -7.17 -21.27
CA ASP A 333 -20.10 -7.02 -22.68
C ASP A 333 -19.48 -8.13 -23.56
N PRO A 334 -20.19 -9.25 -23.77
CA PRO A 334 -19.73 -10.34 -24.64
C PRO A 334 -19.45 -9.89 -26.08
N GLY A 335 -20.18 -8.90 -26.58
CA GLY A 335 -19.98 -8.36 -27.94
C GLY A 335 -18.63 -7.65 -28.13
N LYS A 336 -17.94 -7.31 -27.03
CA LYS A 336 -16.60 -6.69 -27.03
C LYS A 336 -15.50 -7.65 -26.57
N GLY A 337 -15.79 -8.95 -26.49
CA GLY A 337 -14.84 -9.97 -26.00
C GLY A 337 -14.68 -9.90 -24.48
N LEU A 338 -15.38 -10.79 -23.77
CA LEU A 338 -15.19 -10.95 -22.33
C LEU A 338 -13.73 -11.27 -22.01
N PHE A 339 -13.28 -10.81 -20.85
CA PHE A 339 -11.92 -10.99 -20.33
C PHE A 339 -10.82 -10.20 -21.06
N SER A 340 -11.15 -9.46 -22.13
CA SER A 340 -10.24 -8.45 -22.67
C SER A 340 -9.88 -7.44 -21.58
N SER A 341 -8.60 -7.08 -21.51
CA SER A 341 -8.08 -6.25 -20.43
C SER A 341 -6.89 -5.41 -20.85
N GLU A 342 -6.61 -4.41 -20.02
CA GLU A 342 -5.44 -3.55 -20.12
C GLU A 342 -4.22 -4.08 -19.34
N VAL A 343 -4.34 -5.23 -18.67
CA VAL A 343 -3.27 -5.85 -17.87
C VAL A 343 -2.04 -6.12 -18.75
N GLN A 344 -0.88 -5.61 -18.32
CA GLN A 344 0.36 -5.74 -19.07
C GLN A 344 1.11 -7.05 -18.71
N VAL A 345 0.61 -8.20 -19.18
CA VAL A 345 1.11 -9.53 -18.82
C VAL A 345 2.63 -9.68 -19.01
N LYS A 346 3.20 -9.25 -20.14
CA LYS A 346 4.66 -9.30 -20.37
C LYS A 346 5.43 -8.43 -19.37
N ALA A 347 4.92 -7.24 -19.05
CA ALA A 347 5.57 -6.35 -18.10
C ALA A 347 5.59 -6.98 -16.69
N LEU A 348 4.46 -7.57 -16.26
CA LEU A 348 4.36 -8.28 -14.99
C LEU A 348 5.31 -9.48 -14.91
N ALA A 349 5.45 -10.27 -15.99
CA ALA A 349 6.41 -11.38 -16.05
C ALA A 349 7.86 -10.88 -15.96
N ASN A 350 8.20 -9.77 -16.63
CA ASN A 350 9.53 -9.17 -16.60
C ASN A 350 9.87 -8.61 -15.21
N ILE A 351 8.90 -8.01 -14.52
CA ILE A 351 9.06 -7.55 -13.13
C ILE A 351 9.33 -8.76 -12.23
N GLU A 352 8.51 -9.83 -12.32
CA GLU A 352 8.72 -11.06 -11.53
C GLU A 352 10.11 -11.64 -11.76
N LYS A 353 10.54 -11.74 -13.02
CA LYS A 353 11.87 -12.25 -13.41
C LYS A 353 12.99 -11.39 -12.86
N SER A 354 12.82 -10.06 -12.81
CA SER A 354 13.81 -9.13 -12.26
C SER A 354 13.96 -9.26 -10.74
N ILE A 355 12.86 -9.54 -10.03
CA ILE A 355 12.87 -9.80 -8.58
C ILE A 355 13.46 -11.19 -8.31
N ALA A 356 13.10 -12.20 -9.10
CA ALA A 356 13.52 -13.59 -8.91
C ALA A 356 15.00 -13.81 -9.20
N GLY A 357 15.48 -13.30 -10.34
CA GLY A 357 16.74 -13.71 -10.93
C GLY A 357 16.69 -15.15 -11.45
N ASN A 358 17.86 -15.77 -11.55
CA ASN A 358 18.01 -17.19 -11.87
C ASN A 358 17.77 -18.06 -10.62
N GLN A 359 17.48 -19.35 -10.84
CA GLN A 359 17.34 -20.36 -9.78
C GLN A 359 18.50 -20.25 -8.78
N PRO A 360 18.22 -19.97 -7.50
CA PRO A 360 19.25 -19.74 -6.51
C PRO A 360 19.92 -21.04 -6.08
N SER A 361 21.16 -20.93 -5.61
CA SER A 361 21.97 -22.05 -5.11
C SER A 361 22.88 -21.58 -3.96
N GLU A 362 23.50 -22.52 -3.24
CA GLU A 362 24.50 -22.21 -2.21
C GLU A 362 25.65 -21.34 -2.77
N THR A 363 26.09 -21.60 -4.00
CA THR A 363 27.19 -20.88 -4.64
C THR A 363 26.81 -19.47 -5.11
N ASN A 364 25.63 -19.33 -5.73
CA ASN A 364 25.24 -18.08 -6.39
C ASN A 364 24.34 -17.20 -5.51
N GLY A 365 23.77 -17.76 -4.44
CA GLY A 365 22.75 -17.11 -3.64
C GLY A 365 21.51 -16.74 -4.45
N PHE A 366 20.78 -15.73 -3.98
CA PHE A 366 19.71 -15.09 -4.76
C PHE A 366 20.34 -14.10 -5.74
N THR A 367 19.98 -14.21 -7.02
CA THR A 367 20.59 -13.43 -8.11
C THR A 367 19.71 -12.31 -8.65
N GLY A 368 18.46 -12.22 -8.19
CA GLY A 368 17.56 -11.11 -8.46
C GLY A 368 17.64 -10.02 -7.39
N LEU A 369 16.49 -9.54 -6.93
CA LEU A 369 16.44 -8.60 -5.81
C LEU A 369 16.83 -9.30 -4.50
N THR A 370 17.90 -8.81 -3.88
CA THR A 370 18.41 -9.36 -2.62
C THR A 370 17.93 -8.59 -1.40
N ALA A 371 17.97 -9.24 -0.23
CA ALA A 371 17.68 -8.56 1.03
C ALA A 371 18.76 -7.51 1.33
N PRO A 372 18.38 -6.34 1.87
CA PRO A 372 19.35 -5.31 2.21
C PRO A 372 20.23 -5.73 3.39
N LYS A 373 21.54 -5.57 3.23
CA LYS A 373 22.48 -5.69 4.36
C LYS A 373 22.32 -4.51 5.31
N TRP A 374 22.63 -4.72 6.59
CA TRP A 374 22.67 -3.64 7.57
C TRP A 374 23.77 -2.63 7.20
N PRO A 375 23.43 -1.35 6.97
CA PRO A 375 24.40 -0.32 6.60
C PRO A 375 25.10 0.23 7.85
N GLU A 376 26.18 -0.42 8.29
CA GLU A 376 26.93 -0.05 9.50
C GLU A 376 27.41 1.41 9.48
N GLU A 377 27.72 1.95 8.30
CA GLU A 377 28.12 3.34 8.10
C GLU A 377 27.00 4.36 8.31
N ILE A 378 25.74 3.92 8.28
CA ILE A 378 24.56 4.77 8.52
C ILE A 378 23.98 4.48 9.90
N LEU A 379 23.70 3.22 10.22
CA LEU A 379 22.94 2.80 11.40
C LEU A 379 23.82 2.41 12.60
N GLY A 380 25.15 2.38 12.41
CA GLY A 380 26.12 2.04 13.43
C GLY A 380 26.59 0.59 13.33
N PRO A 381 27.76 0.28 13.90
CA PRO A 381 28.39 -1.03 13.79
C PRO A 381 27.59 -2.11 14.52
N ILE A 382 27.77 -3.36 14.09
CA ILE A 382 27.20 -4.52 14.78
C ILE A 382 28.12 -4.95 15.93
N ASP A 383 27.57 -5.11 17.13
CA ASP A 383 28.26 -5.75 18.24
C ASP A 383 28.33 -7.27 18.00
N THR A 384 29.49 -7.73 17.53
CA THR A 384 29.71 -9.12 17.12
C THR A 384 29.61 -10.12 18.26
N ALA A 385 29.98 -9.74 19.49
CA ALA A 385 29.89 -10.61 20.66
C ALA A 385 28.43 -10.78 21.09
N LEU A 386 27.66 -9.68 21.08
CA LEU A 386 26.23 -9.71 21.35
C LEU A 386 25.45 -10.45 20.24
N ALA A 387 25.81 -10.24 18.96
CA ALA A 387 25.24 -10.96 17.83
C ALA A 387 25.51 -12.47 17.90
N ALA A 388 26.70 -12.89 18.33
CA ALA A 388 27.01 -14.32 18.52
C ALA A 388 26.12 -14.97 19.58
N ARG A 389 25.88 -14.29 20.72
CA ARG A 389 24.92 -14.74 21.72
C ARG A 389 23.49 -14.80 21.16
N GLY A 390 23.11 -13.81 20.36
CA GLY A 390 21.83 -13.79 19.65
C GLY A 390 21.67 -14.94 18.66
N GLY A 391 22.73 -15.32 17.96
CA GLY A 391 22.73 -16.45 17.03
C GLY A 391 22.42 -17.78 17.71
N ALA A 392 22.98 -18.01 18.90
CA ALA A 392 22.66 -19.19 19.70
C ALA A 392 21.17 -19.21 20.13
N LEU A 393 20.61 -18.05 20.51
CA LEU A 393 19.19 -17.91 20.81
C LEU A 393 18.31 -18.12 19.57
N TYR A 394 18.72 -17.61 18.41
CA TYR A 394 18.01 -17.79 17.15
C TYR A 394 17.94 -19.27 16.76
N ASP A 395 19.04 -19.99 16.93
CA ASP A 395 19.11 -21.42 16.64
C ASP A 395 18.12 -22.24 17.48
N ASP A 396 17.99 -21.91 18.77
CA ASP A 396 17.09 -22.58 19.71
C ASP A 396 15.61 -22.16 19.52
N LEU A 397 15.36 -20.86 19.35
CA LEU A 397 14.01 -20.29 19.49
C LEU A 397 13.33 -19.93 18.16
N CYS A 398 14.09 -19.62 17.11
CA CYS A 398 13.55 -18.97 15.90
C CYS A 398 13.66 -19.86 14.66
N LYS A 399 14.82 -20.51 14.46
CA LYS A 399 15.17 -21.27 13.26
C LYS A 399 14.17 -22.36 12.90
N GLY A 400 13.55 -23.00 13.90
CA GLY A 400 12.55 -24.07 13.67
C GLY A 400 11.36 -23.61 12.82
N CYS A 401 10.95 -22.35 12.98
CA CYS A 401 9.88 -21.72 12.21
C CYS A 401 10.41 -20.91 11.03
N HIS A 402 11.47 -20.12 11.23
CA HIS A 402 11.97 -19.14 10.27
C HIS A 402 13.09 -19.62 9.35
N LEU A 403 13.51 -20.89 9.47
CA LEU A 403 14.63 -21.49 8.73
C LEU A 403 16.01 -20.93 9.16
N PRO A 404 17.11 -21.64 8.82
CA PRO A 404 18.45 -21.11 9.03
C PRO A 404 18.68 -19.81 8.23
N PRO A 405 19.63 -18.95 8.64
CA PRO A 405 19.95 -17.75 7.88
C PRO A 405 20.34 -18.07 6.44
N VAL A 406 19.85 -17.26 5.49
CA VAL A 406 19.98 -17.49 4.05
C VAL A 406 21.44 -17.66 3.58
N GLY A 407 22.39 -16.96 4.22
CA GLY A 407 23.82 -17.05 3.91
C GLY A 407 24.52 -18.32 4.40
N THR A 408 23.82 -19.25 5.06
CA THR A 408 24.44 -20.44 5.68
C THR A 408 24.21 -21.69 4.86
N LYS A 409 25.17 -22.63 4.92
CA LYS A 409 25.02 -23.96 4.32
C LYS A 409 23.76 -24.69 4.79
N ALA A 410 23.42 -24.55 6.07
CA ALA A 410 22.25 -25.17 6.67
C ALA A 410 20.92 -24.74 6.01
N PHE A 411 20.83 -23.51 5.47
CA PHE A 411 19.65 -23.07 4.72
C PHE A 411 19.50 -23.82 3.40
N TRP A 412 20.58 -23.95 2.64
CA TRP A 412 20.60 -24.59 1.33
C TRP A 412 20.46 -26.13 1.41
N ASP A 413 21.03 -26.74 2.44
CA ASP A 413 20.88 -28.18 2.73
C ASP A 413 19.54 -28.52 3.40
N SER A 414 18.73 -27.52 3.76
CA SER A 414 17.48 -27.76 4.47
C SER A 414 16.48 -28.52 3.61
N LYS A 415 15.67 -29.36 4.27
CA LYS A 415 14.55 -30.07 3.62
C LYS A 415 13.43 -29.14 3.12
N ALA A 416 13.49 -27.84 3.45
CA ALA A 416 12.52 -26.87 2.96
C ALA A 416 12.68 -26.60 1.46
N TRP A 417 13.84 -26.87 0.85
CA TRP A 417 13.96 -26.81 -0.61
C TRP A 417 13.32 -28.05 -1.24
N LEU A 418 12.13 -27.87 -1.80
CA LEU A 418 11.35 -28.91 -2.45
C LEU A 418 12.15 -29.58 -3.59
N PRO A 419 11.82 -30.84 -3.92
CA PRO A 419 12.37 -31.49 -5.11
C PRO A 419 12.10 -30.67 -6.39
N PRO A 420 12.96 -30.78 -7.42
CA PRO A 420 12.70 -30.14 -8.70
C PRO A 420 11.33 -30.55 -9.27
N ASN A 421 10.59 -29.57 -9.81
CA ASN A 421 9.38 -29.84 -10.57
C ASN A 421 9.72 -30.35 -11.99
N ASN A 422 8.70 -30.56 -12.83
CA ASN A 422 8.87 -31.02 -14.22
C ASN A 422 9.62 -30.04 -15.14
N PHE A 423 9.90 -28.81 -14.66
CA PHE A 423 10.71 -27.79 -15.34
C PHE A 423 12.11 -27.65 -14.73
N ASN A 424 12.50 -28.60 -13.87
CA ASN A 424 13.77 -28.60 -13.13
C ASN A 424 13.97 -27.36 -12.23
N GLN A 425 12.88 -26.74 -11.77
CA GLN A 425 12.89 -25.62 -10.82
C GLN A 425 12.63 -26.12 -9.40
N ARG A 426 13.32 -25.55 -8.41
CA ARG A 426 13.12 -25.83 -6.98
C ARG A 426 12.60 -24.58 -6.26
N TYR A 427 11.67 -24.80 -5.34
CA TYR A 427 11.07 -23.74 -4.53
C TYR A 427 11.22 -24.06 -3.04
N LEU A 428 11.21 -23.02 -2.23
CA LEU A 428 11.25 -23.11 -0.78
C LEU A 428 9.83 -23.33 -0.25
N GLU A 429 9.63 -24.44 0.45
CA GLU A 429 8.42 -24.73 1.21
C GLU A 429 8.25 -23.70 2.32
N ILE A 430 7.17 -22.93 2.24
CA ILE A 430 6.82 -21.95 3.26
C ILE A 430 5.92 -22.59 4.31
N LYS A 431 6.49 -22.76 5.49
CA LYS A 431 5.75 -23.21 6.67
C LYS A 431 4.67 -22.21 7.03
N THR A 432 3.54 -22.73 7.51
CA THR A 432 2.46 -21.93 8.07
C THR A 432 2.14 -22.36 9.50
N LYS A 433 1.65 -21.43 10.31
CA LYS A 433 1.08 -21.71 11.64
C LYS A 433 -0.36 -21.28 11.63
N THR A 434 -1.23 -22.07 12.26
CA THR A 434 -2.63 -21.69 12.40
C THR A 434 -2.76 -20.39 13.19
N ILE A 435 -3.81 -19.62 12.93
CA ILE A 435 -4.12 -18.40 13.71
C ILE A 435 -4.34 -18.72 15.19
N ALA A 436 -4.82 -19.93 15.52
CA ALA A 436 -5.01 -20.37 16.91
C ALA A 436 -3.67 -20.59 17.62
N ASP A 437 -2.70 -21.23 16.94
CA ASP A 437 -1.38 -21.47 17.52
C ASP A 437 -0.51 -20.21 17.54
N LEU A 438 -0.66 -19.33 16.55
CA LEU A 438 0.12 -18.09 16.46
C LEU A 438 -0.46 -16.96 17.30
N GLY A 439 -1.78 -16.91 17.50
CA GLY A 439 -2.50 -15.92 18.33
C GLY A 439 -2.48 -14.49 17.80
N THR A 440 -1.92 -14.25 16.60
CA THR A 440 -1.96 -12.94 15.94
C THR A 440 -3.35 -12.62 15.41
N ASP A 441 -3.60 -11.36 15.06
CA ASP A 441 -4.90 -10.92 14.54
C ASP A 441 -5.42 -11.86 13.42
N PRO A 442 -6.63 -12.42 13.54
CA PRO A 442 -7.12 -13.42 12.59
C PRO A 442 -7.75 -12.79 11.33
N ALA A 443 -7.90 -11.46 11.28
CA ALA A 443 -8.80 -10.80 10.36
C ALA A 443 -8.52 -11.13 8.88
N GLN A 444 -7.27 -11.05 8.45
CA GLN A 444 -6.94 -11.27 7.05
C GLN A 444 -7.22 -12.70 6.58
N ALA A 445 -6.88 -13.70 7.41
CA ALA A 445 -7.10 -15.10 7.08
C ALA A 445 -8.59 -15.47 7.10
N GLU A 446 -9.34 -14.95 8.08
CA GLU A 446 -10.79 -15.11 8.17
C GLU A 446 -11.50 -14.46 6.99
N ASP A 447 -11.14 -13.23 6.64
CA ASP A 447 -11.78 -12.49 5.56
C ASP A 447 -11.55 -13.18 4.20
N MET A 448 -10.35 -13.71 3.95
CA MET A 448 -10.07 -14.52 2.76
C MET A 448 -10.97 -15.76 2.66
N ARG A 449 -11.20 -16.44 3.80
CA ARG A 449 -11.99 -17.68 3.85
C ARG A 449 -13.49 -17.43 3.79
N ASN A 450 -13.95 -16.39 4.47
CA ASN A 450 -15.37 -16.13 4.70
C ASN A 450 -16.00 -15.26 3.63
N ARG A 451 -15.22 -14.44 2.90
CA ARG A 451 -15.77 -13.55 1.89
C ARG A 451 -16.39 -14.35 0.75
N LYS A 452 -17.66 -14.05 0.47
CA LYS A 452 -18.39 -14.53 -0.71
C LYS A 452 -18.60 -13.40 -1.71
N VAL A 453 -18.76 -13.76 -2.97
CA VAL A 453 -18.99 -12.82 -4.09
C VAL A 453 -20.13 -13.31 -4.98
N VAL A 454 -20.93 -12.36 -5.45
CA VAL A 454 -21.98 -12.57 -6.45
C VAL A 454 -21.39 -12.33 -7.83
N ILE A 455 -21.51 -13.33 -8.71
CA ILE A 455 -20.88 -13.34 -10.03
C ILE A 455 -21.95 -13.71 -11.07
N PRO A 456 -22.04 -13.01 -12.21
CA PRO A 456 -22.92 -13.41 -13.30
C PRO A 456 -22.52 -14.77 -13.90
N ASP A 457 -23.51 -15.61 -14.21
CA ASP A 457 -23.30 -16.92 -14.85
C ASP A 457 -22.55 -16.83 -16.18
N SER A 458 -22.68 -15.69 -16.89
CA SER A 458 -21.99 -15.42 -18.15
C SER A 458 -20.46 -15.47 -18.06
N LEU A 459 -19.88 -15.34 -16.87
CA LEU A 459 -18.43 -15.45 -16.66
C LEU A 459 -17.95 -16.90 -16.50
N GLY A 460 -18.86 -17.86 -16.33
CA GLY A 460 -18.52 -19.27 -16.20
C GLY A 460 -17.57 -19.56 -15.03
N ILE A 461 -17.80 -18.92 -13.88
CA ILE A 461 -17.05 -19.12 -12.63
C ILE A 461 -17.91 -19.96 -11.70
N ALA A 462 -17.42 -21.14 -11.33
CA ALA A 462 -18.21 -22.18 -10.68
C ALA A 462 -18.31 -22.05 -9.14
N THR A 463 -17.83 -20.95 -8.58
CA THR A 463 -17.72 -20.76 -7.13
C THR A 463 -18.02 -19.32 -6.74
N ASN A 464 -18.57 -19.14 -5.54
CA ASN A 464 -18.77 -17.84 -4.93
C ASN A 464 -17.76 -17.54 -3.82
N GLU A 465 -16.78 -18.41 -3.57
CA GLU A 465 -15.71 -18.16 -2.61
C GLU A 465 -14.73 -17.15 -3.19
N PHE A 466 -14.44 -16.07 -2.48
CA PHE A 466 -13.67 -14.95 -3.02
C PHE A 466 -12.33 -15.36 -3.65
N GLY A 467 -11.49 -16.10 -2.92
CA GLY A 467 -10.17 -16.52 -3.40
C GLY A 467 -10.25 -17.38 -4.67
N PRO A 468 -10.92 -18.55 -4.63
CA PRO A 468 -11.13 -19.39 -5.81
C PRO A 468 -11.78 -18.67 -6.99
N ALA A 469 -12.79 -17.82 -6.74
CA ALA A 469 -13.45 -17.05 -7.80
C ALA A 469 -12.48 -16.05 -8.46
N LEU A 470 -11.68 -15.34 -7.67
CA LEU A 470 -10.68 -14.41 -8.19
C LEU A 470 -9.63 -15.16 -9.01
N GLY A 471 -9.14 -16.31 -8.51
CA GLY A 471 -8.17 -17.15 -9.25
C GLY A 471 -8.69 -17.58 -10.61
N GLN A 472 -9.92 -18.09 -10.69
CA GLN A 472 -10.55 -18.48 -11.96
C GLN A 472 -10.75 -17.30 -12.90
N LEU A 473 -11.18 -16.14 -12.36
CA LEU A 473 -11.37 -14.95 -13.17
C LEU A 473 -10.07 -14.43 -13.78
N VAL A 474 -9.01 -14.33 -12.95
CA VAL A 474 -7.70 -13.87 -13.40
C VAL A 474 -7.11 -14.83 -14.42
N GLU A 475 -7.25 -16.14 -14.22
CA GLU A 475 -6.84 -17.15 -15.19
C GLU A 475 -7.51 -16.97 -16.55
N LYS A 476 -8.82 -16.69 -16.58
CA LYS A 476 -9.54 -16.39 -17.82
C LYS A 476 -9.01 -15.12 -18.50
N VAL A 477 -8.72 -14.06 -17.75
CA VAL A 477 -8.14 -12.80 -18.26
C VAL A 477 -6.74 -13.02 -18.84
N VAL A 478 -5.87 -13.72 -18.12
CA VAL A 478 -4.50 -14.01 -18.56
C VAL A 478 -4.50 -14.96 -19.77
N THR A 479 -5.36 -15.98 -19.77
CA THR A 479 -5.51 -16.91 -20.89
C THR A 479 -6.02 -16.20 -22.15
N HIS A 480 -7.03 -15.34 -22.01
CA HIS A 480 -7.50 -14.49 -23.11
C HIS A 480 -6.36 -13.64 -23.68
N TRP A 481 -5.50 -13.08 -22.82
CA TRP A 481 -4.32 -12.33 -23.29
C TRP A 481 -3.30 -13.23 -24.01
N TYR A 482 -3.03 -14.44 -23.49
CA TYR A 482 -2.13 -15.41 -24.16
C TYR A 482 -2.62 -15.79 -25.55
N ASP A 483 -3.91 -16.10 -25.67
CA ASP A 483 -4.53 -16.50 -26.95
C ASP A 483 -4.49 -15.35 -27.95
N ALA A 484 -4.84 -14.13 -27.52
CA ALA A 484 -4.82 -12.93 -28.37
C ALA A 484 -3.41 -12.55 -28.85
N HIS A 485 -2.35 -12.98 -28.16
CA HIS A 485 -0.95 -12.71 -28.51
C HIS A 485 -0.21 -13.94 -29.04
N ASN A 486 -0.92 -15.02 -29.36
CA ASN A 486 -0.37 -16.28 -29.86
C ASN A 486 0.76 -16.87 -28.99
N VAL A 487 0.66 -16.73 -27.66
CA VAL A 487 1.62 -17.35 -26.73
C VAL A 487 1.37 -18.86 -26.68
N SER A 488 2.37 -19.64 -27.10
CA SER A 488 2.27 -21.09 -27.18
C SER A 488 2.12 -21.74 -25.80
N GLU A 489 1.51 -22.92 -25.74
CA GLU A 489 1.37 -23.67 -24.49
C GLU A 489 2.70 -23.96 -23.80
N SER A 490 3.80 -24.10 -24.55
CA SER A 490 5.14 -24.32 -24.00
C SER A 490 5.79 -23.06 -23.40
N GLU A 491 5.36 -21.86 -23.80
CA GLU A 491 5.88 -20.59 -23.27
C GLU A 491 5.15 -20.14 -22.00
N ARG A 492 3.85 -20.49 -21.85
CA ARG A 492 3.02 -20.08 -20.71
C ARG A 492 3.62 -20.48 -19.35
N PRO A 493 4.23 -21.66 -19.16
CA PRO A 493 4.86 -22.02 -17.89
C PRO A 493 5.94 -21.03 -17.42
N GLU A 494 6.77 -20.47 -18.31
CA GLU A 494 7.78 -19.48 -17.92
C GLU A 494 7.12 -18.20 -17.40
N LEU A 495 6.12 -17.68 -18.13
CA LEU A 495 5.37 -16.49 -17.74
C LEU A 495 4.60 -16.69 -16.42
N ASN A 496 4.15 -17.93 -16.18
CA ASN A 496 3.48 -18.35 -14.96
C ASN A 496 4.46 -18.71 -13.83
N GLY A 497 5.77 -18.52 -14.01
CA GLY A 497 6.79 -18.82 -13.00
C GLY A 497 6.83 -20.30 -12.59
N PHE A 498 6.63 -21.18 -13.58
CA PHE A 498 6.68 -22.65 -13.51
C PHE A 498 5.91 -23.28 -12.33
N ARG A 499 4.79 -22.65 -11.95
CA ARG A 499 3.92 -23.12 -10.85
C ARG A 499 2.47 -23.27 -11.29
N PRO A 500 1.75 -24.27 -10.74
CA PRO A 500 0.34 -24.44 -11.05
C PRO A 500 -0.49 -23.28 -10.47
N ASN A 501 -1.61 -22.98 -11.12
CA ASN A 501 -2.57 -22.01 -10.62
C ASN A 501 -3.40 -22.59 -9.46
N LEU A 502 -2.81 -22.67 -8.27
CA LEU A 502 -3.49 -23.12 -7.06
C LEU A 502 -3.74 -21.96 -6.11
N ILE A 503 -4.98 -21.90 -5.62
CA ILE A 503 -5.47 -20.95 -4.62
C ILE A 503 -5.95 -21.71 -3.39
N GLN A 504 -5.59 -21.22 -2.20
CA GLN A 504 -6.07 -21.72 -0.92
C GLN A 504 -6.39 -20.58 0.05
N HIS A 505 -7.07 -20.89 1.15
CA HIS A 505 -7.48 -19.92 2.16
C HIS A 505 -7.30 -20.47 3.59
N PRO A 506 -6.10 -20.93 3.96
CA PRO A 506 -5.88 -21.49 5.29
C PRO A 506 -6.08 -20.41 6.36
N LEU A 507 -6.61 -20.83 7.50
CA LEU A 507 -6.65 -20.01 8.71
C LEU A 507 -5.28 -20.02 9.39
N ALA A 508 -4.28 -19.50 8.67
CA ALA A 508 -2.88 -19.58 9.04
C ALA A 508 -2.09 -18.39 8.48
N TYR A 509 -0.91 -18.15 9.03
CA TYR A 509 0.06 -17.20 8.49
C TYR A 509 1.41 -17.87 8.23
N LYS A 510 2.10 -17.39 7.20
CA LYS A 510 3.40 -17.91 6.80
C LYS A 510 4.55 -17.52 7.74
N MET A 511 5.54 -18.39 7.83
CA MET A 511 6.84 -18.11 8.46
C MET A 511 7.92 -18.14 7.38
N ARG A 512 8.45 -16.96 7.08
CA ARG A 512 9.50 -16.78 6.08
C ARG A 512 10.89 -16.67 6.73
N PRO A 513 11.98 -16.89 5.96
CA PRO A 513 13.32 -16.43 6.33
C PRO A 513 13.34 -14.95 6.73
N LEU A 514 14.14 -14.62 7.75
CA LEU A 514 14.23 -13.29 8.33
C LEU A 514 15.33 -12.39 7.72
N ASN A 515 15.88 -12.77 6.57
CA ASN A 515 16.91 -11.97 5.89
C ASN A 515 16.39 -10.58 5.54
N GLY A 516 17.11 -9.54 5.97
CA GLY A 516 16.72 -8.14 5.78
C GLY A 516 15.55 -7.66 6.64
N VAL A 517 15.12 -8.43 7.65
CA VAL A 517 13.96 -8.08 8.50
C VAL A 517 14.12 -6.73 9.21
N TRP A 518 15.37 -6.30 9.47
CA TRP A 518 15.67 -5.01 10.06
C TRP A 518 15.05 -3.84 9.26
N ALA A 519 14.96 -3.99 7.93
CA ALA A 519 14.50 -2.96 7.00
C ALA A 519 12.97 -2.97 6.79
N THR A 520 12.21 -3.76 7.55
CA THR A 520 10.78 -3.97 7.30
C THR A 520 9.84 -3.59 8.45
N PRO A 521 10.07 -2.51 9.23
CA PRO A 521 9.08 -2.06 10.18
C PRO A 521 7.84 -1.49 9.46
N PRO A 522 6.64 -1.56 10.07
CA PRO A 522 6.36 -2.24 11.33
C PRO A 522 6.22 -3.76 11.15
N PHE A 523 6.20 -4.49 12.25
CA PHE A 523 6.27 -5.95 12.27
C PHE A 523 4.91 -6.62 12.41
N ILE A 524 4.92 -7.94 12.22
CA ILE A 524 3.77 -8.85 12.01
C ILE A 524 2.91 -8.48 10.79
N HIS A 525 1.97 -9.36 10.43
CA HIS A 525 1.26 -9.27 9.15
C HIS A 525 0.44 -7.98 9.01
N ASN A 526 -0.09 -7.46 10.10
CA ASN A 526 -0.89 -6.23 10.11
C ASN A 526 -0.09 -4.99 10.49
N GLY A 527 1.22 -5.08 10.70
CA GLY A 527 2.03 -3.92 11.05
C GLY A 527 1.71 -3.32 12.42
N ALA A 528 1.17 -4.11 13.35
CA ALA A 528 0.73 -3.63 14.66
C ALA A 528 1.81 -3.65 15.75
N VAL A 529 3.06 -3.94 15.40
CA VAL A 529 4.21 -3.89 16.32
C VAL A 529 5.30 -2.98 15.75
N PRO A 530 5.67 -1.86 16.41
CA PRO A 530 6.49 -0.82 15.79
C PRO A 530 7.96 -1.19 15.58
N ASN A 531 8.51 -2.02 16.48
CA ASN A 531 9.92 -2.39 16.52
C ASN A 531 10.10 -3.83 17.04
N ILE A 532 11.25 -4.44 16.77
CA ILE A 532 11.50 -5.85 17.12
C ILE A 532 11.66 -6.05 18.62
N TYR A 533 12.19 -5.06 19.36
CA TYR A 533 12.22 -5.14 20.82
C TYR A 533 10.81 -5.33 21.40
N ALA A 534 9.82 -4.58 20.92
CA ALA A 534 8.42 -4.76 21.29
C ALA A 534 7.87 -6.13 20.83
N LEU A 535 8.26 -6.64 19.66
CA LEU A 535 7.85 -7.97 19.20
C LEU A 535 8.35 -9.08 20.12
N LEU A 536 9.61 -8.99 20.56
CA LEU A 536 10.24 -9.95 21.47
C LEU A 536 9.82 -9.76 22.94
N SER A 537 9.06 -8.71 23.23
CA SER A 537 8.47 -8.45 24.56
C SER A 537 7.11 -9.14 24.70
N PRO A 538 6.71 -9.53 25.93
CA PRO A 538 5.36 -10.01 26.21
C PRO A 538 4.28 -9.07 25.68
N VAL A 539 3.11 -9.60 25.32
CA VAL A 539 2.01 -8.80 24.75
C VAL A 539 1.51 -7.74 25.74
N SER A 540 1.64 -8.00 27.05
CA SER A 540 1.33 -7.05 28.12
C SER A 540 2.25 -5.81 28.13
N GLU A 541 3.47 -5.93 27.60
CA GLU A 541 4.46 -4.86 27.51
C GLU A 541 4.37 -4.08 26.18
N ARG A 542 3.75 -4.64 25.15
CA ARG A 542 3.62 -4.00 23.82
C ARG A 542 2.81 -2.71 23.89
N PRO A 543 3.17 -1.67 23.10
CA PRO A 543 2.39 -0.44 23.00
C PRO A 543 0.93 -0.72 22.61
N LYS A 544 -0.02 -0.15 23.34
CA LYS A 544 -1.46 -0.25 23.00
C LYS A 544 -1.86 0.69 21.86
N THR A 545 -1.12 1.79 21.71
CA THR A 545 -1.26 2.71 20.58
C THR A 545 0.10 3.25 20.17
N PHE A 546 0.31 3.49 18.89
CA PHE A 546 1.48 4.23 18.37
C PHE A 546 1.14 4.88 17.03
N TYR A 547 2.03 5.73 16.52
CA TYR A 547 1.78 6.48 15.29
C TYR A 547 2.53 5.87 14.10
N LEU A 548 1.78 5.49 13.05
CA LEU A 548 2.30 5.18 11.73
C LEU A 548 2.42 6.45 10.88
N GLY A 549 3.34 6.42 9.91
CA GLY A 549 3.75 7.57 9.10
C GLY A 549 5.05 8.23 9.59
N ARG A 550 5.51 7.91 10.80
CA ARG A 550 6.85 8.32 11.24
C ARG A 550 7.92 7.59 10.42
N ARG A 551 8.98 8.29 10.00
CA ARG A 551 10.09 7.71 9.22
C ARG A 551 11.32 7.42 10.07
N GLU A 552 11.41 8.08 11.23
CA GLU A 552 12.55 7.98 12.13
C GLU A 552 12.72 6.55 12.63
N TYR A 553 13.87 5.98 12.29
CA TYR A 553 14.29 4.64 12.64
C TYR A 553 15.10 4.66 13.94
N ASP A 554 14.96 3.60 14.73
CA ASP A 554 15.73 3.36 15.94
C ASP A 554 16.54 2.06 15.78
N PRO A 555 17.87 2.13 15.63
CA PRO A 555 18.71 0.94 15.45
C PRO A 555 18.88 0.11 16.73
N VAL A 556 18.52 0.63 17.90
CA VAL A 556 18.58 -0.10 19.18
C VAL A 556 17.33 -0.94 19.36
N CYS A 557 16.15 -0.37 19.06
CA CYS A 557 14.89 -1.12 19.10
C CYS A 557 14.65 -1.96 17.83
N MET A 558 15.35 -1.64 16.74
CA MET A 558 15.21 -2.16 15.38
C MET A 558 13.79 -1.99 14.84
N GLY A 559 13.44 -0.74 14.49
CA GLY A 559 12.15 -0.38 13.91
C GLY A 559 11.87 1.12 13.99
N TYR A 560 10.60 1.51 13.91
CA TYR A 560 10.23 2.92 14.04
C TYR A 560 10.34 3.41 15.48
N GLN A 561 10.76 4.67 15.63
CA GLN A 561 10.66 5.39 16.90
C GLN A 561 9.18 5.53 17.30
N ILE A 562 8.91 5.41 18.59
CA ILE A 562 7.53 5.52 19.12
C ILE A 562 7.35 6.65 20.14
N THR A 563 8.44 7.34 20.44
CA THR A 563 8.46 8.60 21.20
C THR A 563 8.78 9.76 20.26
N ALA A 564 8.52 11.00 20.68
CA ALA A 564 8.82 12.20 19.90
C ALA A 564 10.33 12.33 19.57
N SER A 565 11.17 11.91 20.52
CA SER A 565 12.62 11.77 20.39
C SER A 565 13.07 10.45 21.01
N ALA A 566 14.12 9.82 20.47
CA ALA A 566 14.68 8.60 21.04
C ALA A 566 15.12 8.83 22.50
N ALA A 567 14.64 7.97 23.40
CA ALA A 567 15.12 7.97 24.79
C ALA A 567 16.53 7.35 24.89
N PRO A 568 17.27 7.62 25.99
CA PRO A 568 18.56 6.99 26.26
C PRO A 568 18.55 5.45 26.20
N GLU A 569 19.68 4.84 25.83
CA GLU A 569 19.80 3.36 25.70
C GLU A 569 19.65 2.60 27.02
N ASP A 570 19.95 3.24 28.14
CA ASP A 570 19.74 2.70 29.49
C ASP A 570 18.26 2.71 29.92
N ASN A 571 17.37 3.33 29.13
CA ASN A 571 15.92 3.32 29.33
C ASN A 571 15.18 2.70 28.13
N LEU A 572 15.42 1.41 27.90
CA LEU A 572 14.83 0.63 26.80
C LEU A 572 13.30 0.57 26.84
N ASP A 573 12.70 0.55 28.02
CA ASP A 573 11.25 0.51 28.15
C ASP A 573 10.62 1.75 27.54
N LEU A 574 11.07 2.94 27.94
CA LEU A 574 10.56 4.19 27.35
C LEU A 574 10.90 4.27 25.85
N ARG A 575 12.13 3.88 25.47
CA ARG A 575 12.61 3.99 24.08
C ARG A 575 11.84 3.08 23.12
N CYS A 576 11.67 1.81 23.49
CA CYS A 576 11.19 0.75 22.61
C CYS A 576 9.74 0.32 22.86
N LEU A 577 9.19 0.56 24.07
CA LEU A 577 7.80 0.26 24.43
C LEU A 577 6.94 1.50 24.65
N GLY A 578 7.56 2.69 24.70
CA GLY A 578 6.87 3.97 24.81
C GLY A 578 6.53 4.32 26.25
N SER A 579 5.92 5.50 26.45
CA SER A 579 5.54 5.93 27.78
C SER A 579 4.28 5.21 28.26
N LYS A 580 4.35 4.64 29.47
CA LYS A 580 3.20 4.04 30.16
C LYS A 580 2.32 5.07 30.88
N THR A 581 2.85 6.28 31.10
CA THR A 581 2.21 7.32 31.92
C THR A 581 1.81 8.56 31.11
N ASP A 582 2.45 8.79 29.96
CA ASP A 582 2.16 9.90 29.06
C ASP A 582 1.66 9.39 27.70
N PRO A 583 0.34 9.43 27.45
CA PRO A 583 -0.24 8.98 26.19
C PRO A 583 0.15 9.84 24.98
N GLU A 584 0.72 11.04 25.20
CA GLU A 584 1.10 11.98 24.14
C GLU A 584 2.61 11.94 23.82
N ALA A 585 3.41 11.18 24.59
CA ALA A 585 4.86 11.07 24.41
C ALA A 585 5.27 10.63 22.99
N GLY A 586 4.42 9.87 22.31
CA GLY A 586 4.61 9.38 20.96
C GLY A 586 3.89 10.16 19.86
N ARG A 587 3.19 11.24 20.20
CA ARG A 587 2.32 11.96 19.26
C ARG A 587 3.08 12.41 18.02
N PHE A 588 2.47 12.14 16.87
CA PHE A 588 2.97 12.58 15.57
C PHE A 588 1.84 13.26 14.80
N SER A 589 1.92 14.59 14.67
CA SER A 589 0.88 15.37 13.98
C SER A 589 0.72 14.92 12.53
N GLY A 590 -0.51 14.72 12.08
CA GLY A 590 -0.81 14.21 10.75
C GLY A 590 -0.52 12.71 10.53
N GLY A 591 0.17 12.05 11.46
CA GLY A 591 0.33 10.59 11.47
C GLY A 591 -0.98 9.83 11.70
N PHE A 592 -0.92 8.52 11.55
CA PHE A 592 -2.04 7.63 11.84
C PHE A 592 -1.86 6.97 13.21
N LYS A 593 -2.73 7.27 14.17
CA LYS A 593 -2.72 6.63 15.48
C LYS A 593 -3.32 5.22 15.34
N LEU A 594 -2.48 4.20 15.34
CA LEU A 594 -2.91 2.81 15.36
C LEU A 594 -3.42 2.47 16.77
N ASP A 595 -4.63 1.94 16.85
CA ASP A 595 -5.21 1.35 18.07
C ASP A 595 -5.24 -0.17 17.96
N THR A 596 -4.49 -0.85 18.83
CA THR A 596 -4.33 -2.31 18.81
C THR A 596 -5.48 -3.06 19.49
N ALA A 597 -6.49 -2.36 20.00
CA ALA A 597 -7.71 -2.99 20.52
C ALA A 597 -8.67 -3.42 19.39
N LEU A 598 -8.55 -2.80 18.21
CA LEU A 598 -9.43 -3.04 17.06
C LEU A 598 -9.06 -4.34 16.34
N ARG A 599 -10.06 -5.10 15.87
CA ARG A 599 -9.84 -6.21 14.92
C ARG A 599 -9.17 -5.68 13.65
N GLY A 600 -8.26 -6.45 13.08
CA GLY A 600 -7.39 -6.01 11.98
C GLY A 600 -6.14 -5.27 12.48
N ASN A 601 -6.15 -4.72 13.70
CA ASN A 601 -5.02 -4.00 14.30
C ASN A 601 -4.42 -4.68 15.53
N ARG A 602 -4.89 -5.88 15.94
CA ARG A 602 -4.40 -6.52 17.16
C ARG A 602 -2.92 -6.82 17.05
N ASN A 603 -2.20 -6.52 18.14
CA ASN A 603 -0.77 -6.82 18.28
C ASN A 603 -0.51 -8.05 19.16
N THR A 604 -1.46 -8.98 19.22
CA THR A 604 -1.40 -10.22 20.01
C THR A 604 -0.58 -11.29 19.31
N GLY A 605 -0.28 -12.38 20.03
CA GLY A 605 0.37 -13.56 19.47
C GLY A 605 1.83 -13.35 19.10
N HIS A 606 2.44 -14.40 18.55
CA HIS A 606 3.89 -14.49 18.37
C HIS A 606 4.59 -14.05 19.68
N GLU A 607 4.17 -14.64 20.79
CA GLU A 607 4.52 -14.18 22.13
C GLU A 607 5.62 -15.03 22.77
N PHE A 608 6.61 -14.33 23.35
CA PHE A 608 7.60 -14.91 24.24
C PHE A 608 7.21 -14.61 25.69
N ASN A 609 6.62 -15.58 26.37
CA ASN A 609 6.12 -15.41 27.73
C ASN A 609 6.14 -16.75 28.49
N ASP A 610 6.02 -16.68 29.82
CA ASP A 610 6.00 -17.87 30.66
C ASP A 610 4.64 -18.58 30.55
N GLY A 611 4.65 -19.87 30.25
CA GLY A 611 3.44 -20.67 30.09
C GLY A 611 3.56 -21.79 29.05
N PRO A 612 2.50 -22.61 28.88
CA PRO A 612 2.47 -23.61 27.82
C PRO A 612 2.48 -22.94 26.44
N ARG A 613 3.06 -23.61 25.45
CA ARG A 613 3.08 -23.16 24.05
C ARG A 613 1.69 -23.33 23.40
N ALA A 614 0.77 -22.47 23.81
CA ALA A 614 -0.61 -22.40 23.34
C ALA A 614 -1.10 -20.94 23.32
N ASN A 615 -2.22 -20.67 22.64
CA ASN A 615 -2.86 -19.35 22.60
C ASN A 615 -1.92 -18.22 22.17
N GLY A 616 -1.02 -18.48 21.22
CA GLY A 616 -0.07 -17.52 20.68
C GLY A 616 1.28 -17.42 21.39
N ILE A 617 1.50 -18.15 22.49
CA ILE A 617 2.81 -18.29 23.12
C ILE A 617 3.65 -19.25 22.28
N ILE A 618 4.74 -18.73 21.69
CA ILE A 618 5.63 -19.50 20.80
C ILE A 618 6.94 -19.91 21.48
N GLY A 619 7.29 -19.27 22.61
CA GLY A 619 8.52 -19.52 23.34
C GLY A 619 8.46 -18.97 24.76
N ARG A 620 9.48 -19.33 25.56
CA ARG A 620 9.62 -18.83 26.93
C ARG A 620 9.79 -17.31 26.96
N LYS A 621 9.55 -16.70 28.12
CA LYS A 621 9.86 -15.29 28.32
C LYS A 621 11.35 -15.01 28.08
N LEU A 622 11.61 -13.89 27.40
CA LEU A 622 12.95 -13.38 27.14
C LEU A 622 13.29 -12.24 28.11
N THR A 623 14.48 -12.29 28.66
CA THR A 623 15.08 -11.18 29.41
C THR A 623 15.41 -10.01 28.47
N PRO A 624 15.49 -8.76 28.97
CA PRO A 624 15.92 -7.62 28.14
C PRO A 624 17.24 -7.85 27.40
N ASP A 625 18.19 -8.53 28.03
CA ASP A 625 19.51 -8.83 27.45
C ASP A 625 19.41 -9.83 26.29
N GLU A 626 18.57 -10.86 26.42
CA GLU A 626 18.29 -11.81 25.33
C GLU A 626 17.58 -11.14 24.16
N ARG A 627 16.65 -10.22 24.43
CA ARG A 627 15.98 -9.42 23.38
C ARG A 627 17.00 -8.60 22.61
N ARG A 628 17.93 -7.91 23.29
CA ARG A 628 19.01 -7.16 22.65
C ARG A 628 19.95 -8.07 21.86
N ALA A 629 20.31 -9.23 22.41
CA ALA A 629 21.15 -10.21 21.72
C ALA A 629 20.51 -10.68 20.40
N LEU A 630 19.24 -11.06 20.43
CA LEU A 630 18.49 -11.44 19.23
C LEU A 630 18.41 -10.29 18.21
N ILE A 631 18.12 -9.07 18.64
CA ILE A 631 18.12 -7.90 17.75
C ILE A 631 19.48 -7.73 17.08
N GLU A 632 20.57 -7.82 17.84
CA GLU A 632 21.92 -7.66 17.29
C GLU A 632 22.25 -8.74 16.27
N PHE A 633 21.84 -9.99 16.52
CA PHE A 633 21.96 -11.07 15.55
C PHE A 633 21.14 -10.81 14.28
N LEU A 634 19.90 -10.31 14.42
CA LEU A 634 19.04 -10.03 13.26
C LEU A 634 19.58 -8.91 12.35
N LYS A 635 20.48 -8.04 12.83
CA LYS A 635 21.22 -7.09 11.98
C LYS A 635 22.19 -7.80 11.03
N THR A 636 22.62 -9.03 11.36
CA THR A 636 23.61 -9.77 10.58
C THR A 636 23.01 -10.55 9.39
N ILE A 637 21.68 -10.66 9.28
CA ILE A 637 21.00 -11.58 8.33
C ILE A 637 20.09 -10.91 7.30
#